data_AF-A0A8H5EN77-F1
#
_entry.id   AF-A0A8H5EN77-F1
#
_cell.length_a   1.000
_cell.length_b   1.000
_cell.length_c   1.000
_cell.angle_alpha   90.00
_cell.angle_beta   90.00
_cell.angle_gamma   90.00
#
_symmetry.space_group_name_H-M   'P 1'
#
loop_
_entity.id
_entity.type
_entity.pdbx_description
1 polymer ?
#
loop_
_entity_poly.entity_id
_entity_poly.type
_entity_poly.pdbx_seq_one_letter_code
_entity_poly.pdbx_strand_id
1 'polypeptide(L)'
;MRSYTPNDKDGRGSRRSSVNARFRASTSTIDRPQTSLRQSRISSFRASTQPTYNLFTGESNIPRPQSRQSHVAESVRPGSRESHKENMAPPDADEYEKYRREIESLKAEIGTLQYRIQTAEQEKEIATSEQSSKLEQARRREQDEAQHRQAAEAEREKAVAQTETLRRELQEVKDAIDGDKKQLERKAREAEDEARLLQEQLEDLSTAKDDAARIADRKATDMEMQIAAAQKTIQEFEQESEQRENVLQQTQAQLAEKDGVIANLEADVLRLKAQSGDAETMEIIRQELTEQVQHIRNLEATNRDQLSELKHLRALSKAVEVVEEEKRTLQRKLESAELIEAELAEARIQRQRLEDERLAWSAYLRNAAETDESEFDSPEAVARALVEERLTNASYVEKVGSLQAEITAAQNTIQSLRDEQAQLKNEVENAKTVANASNADKARMRLERQRALAVKEVEYLRAQLKTFDTEDETLQPEQFDQARVQRVQELEDLVDKYKMEVQNLHAELSSIEPSAPSTPQPATGSKRSRAEDDSSQEQLGQLTRKKRMLEEQLTKSQNKIALLEKDLSTSKEQLKAAKQQTQTRVLSLKSNPTSDFEAIKRSTLEALKKENEDLLATLQSKNANSSVPMIPTSVLAAMEREITAAKSETASAEKRTRRLKEVWGSKSQEYTEAIFSTLG
;
A
#
# COMPACT_ATOMS: atom_id res chain seq x y z
N MET A 1 -15.12 63.41 34.88
CA MET A 1 -14.31 64.35 34.07
C MET A 1 -14.49 64.02 32.59
N ARG A 2 -15.00 65.00 31.83
CA ARG A 2 -14.88 65.32 30.37
C ARG A 2 -14.68 64.13 29.39
N SER A 3 -15.70 63.68 28.64
CA SER A 3 -16.31 64.26 27.42
C SER A 3 -15.39 64.31 26.20
N TYR A 4 -15.73 63.60 25.11
CA TYR A 4 -15.99 64.18 23.78
C TYR A 4 -16.37 63.10 22.74
N THR A 5 -17.57 63.23 22.18
CA THR A 5 -17.98 62.70 20.87
C THR A 5 -17.48 63.62 19.76
N PRO A 6 -17.46 63.17 18.50
CA PRO A 6 -18.00 64.06 17.48
C PRO A 6 -18.90 63.36 16.45
N ASN A 7 -19.95 64.07 16.11
CA ASN A 7 -20.83 63.85 14.98
C ASN A 7 -20.71 65.05 14.01
N ASP A 8 -21.14 64.82 12.78
CA ASP A 8 -21.48 65.76 11.70
C ASP A 8 -20.42 66.22 10.65
N LYS A 9 -20.71 65.76 9.41
CA LYS A 9 -20.94 66.51 8.16
C LYS A 9 -19.86 67.48 7.63
N ASP A 10 -19.42 67.21 6.40
CA ASP A 10 -19.95 67.94 5.23
C ASP A 10 -19.56 67.30 3.90
N GLY A 11 -20.49 67.34 2.95
CA GLY A 11 -20.28 66.87 1.60
C GLY A 11 -19.92 67.98 0.61
N ARG A 12 -19.34 67.54 -0.52
CA ARG A 12 -19.55 67.97 -1.92
C ARG A 12 -18.24 68.14 -2.67
N GLY A 13 -18.13 67.41 -3.79
CA GLY A 13 -17.06 67.56 -4.77
C GLY A 13 -17.33 66.71 -6.01
N SER A 14 -18.20 67.22 -6.89
CA SER A 14 -18.47 66.70 -8.23
C SER A 14 -17.32 67.01 -9.19
N ARG A 15 -16.95 66.03 -10.05
CA ARG A 15 -16.48 66.15 -11.46
C ARG A 15 -16.25 64.73 -12.00
N ARG A 16 -16.99 64.28 -13.04
CA ARG A 16 -16.64 64.31 -14.49
C ARG A 16 -15.31 63.59 -14.78
N SER A 17 -15.14 62.65 -15.71
CA SER A 17 -15.83 62.35 -16.97
C SER A 17 -15.26 61.04 -17.58
N SER A 18 -16.10 60.23 -18.27
CA SER A 18 -15.96 59.81 -19.69
C SER A 18 -14.92 58.69 -19.99
N VAL A 19 -15.07 57.74 -20.92
CA VAL A 19 -15.95 57.60 -22.08
C VAL A 19 -15.72 56.23 -22.76
N ASN A 20 -16.79 55.68 -23.37
CA ASN A 20 -16.92 54.77 -24.55
C ASN A 20 -16.13 53.44 -24.62
N ALA A 21 -16.59 52.39 -25.31
CA ALA A 21 -17.60 52.18 -26.37
C ALA A 21 -18.15 50.73 -26.24
N ARG A 22 -19.47 50.45 -26.31
CA ARG A 22 -20.36 50.33 -27.49
C ARG A 22 -19.88 49.34 -28.57
N PHE A 23 -20.65 48.28 -28.80
CA PHE A 23 -21.65 48.08 -29.89
C PHE A 23 -22.66 46.99 -29.41
N ARG A 24 -23.99 47.23 -29.29
CA ARG A 24 -25.09 47.26 -30.32
C ARG A 24 -25.26 45.91 -31.05
N ALA A 25 -26.44 45.36 -31.36
CA ALA A 25 -27.86 45.71 -31.19
C ALA A 25 -28.69 44.45 -31.62
N SER A 26 -29.83 44.12 -30.99
CA SER A 26 -31.21 44.28 -31.54
C SER A 26 -31.67 43.22 -32.57
N THR A 27 -32.61 42.34 -32.21
CA THR A 27 -34.07 42.35 -32.50
C THR A 27 -34.52 41.70 -33.82
N SER A 28 -35.49 40.79 -33.66
CA SER A 28 -36.76 40.65 -34.39
C SER A 28 -36.88 39.90 -35.72
N THR A 29 -38.10 39.36 -35.87
CA THR A 29 -38.90 39.07 -37.08
C THR A 29 -38.66 37.79 -37.87
N ILE A 30 -39.57 36.87 -37.60
CA ILE A 30 -40.23 35.93 -38.51
C ILE A 30 -40.73 36.69 -39.76
N ASP A 31 -40.32 36.27 -40.97
CA ASP A 31 -41.22 36.05 -42.10
C ASP A 31 -40.54 35.36 -43.31
N ARG A 32 -41.39 34.72 -44.13
CA ARG A 32 -41.16 33.84 -45.30
C ARG A 32 -40.24 34.41 -46.41
N PRO A 33 -39.77 33.54 -47.34
CA PRO A 33 -40.37 33.57 -48.67
C PRO A 33 -40.62 32.19 -49.33
N GLN A 34 -41.32 32.28 -50.47
CA GLN A 34 -41.97 31.29 -51.31
C GLN A 34 -41.06 30.65 -52.40
N THR A 35 -41.42 29.41 -52.77
CA THR A 35 -41.55 28.78 -54.11
C THR A 35 -40.40 28.72 -55.14
N SER A 36 -40.02 27.50 -55.54
CA SER A 36 -40.41 26.83 -56.82
C SER A 36 -39.76 25.43 -56.95
N LEU A 37 -40.58 24.37 -56.98
CA LEU A 37 -40.83 23.41 -58.09
C LEU A 37 -39.67 22.47 -58.53
N ARG A 38 -39.76 21.17 -58.19
CA ARG A 38 -40.23 20.09 -59.10
C ARG A 38 -40.16 18.69 -58.46
N GLN A 39 -41.27 17.94 -58.63
CA GLN A 39 -41.44 16.48 -58.84
C GLN A 39 -40.68 15.50 -57.90
N SER A 40 -41.30 14.50 -57.27
CA SER A 40 -42.42 13.65 -57.69
C SER A 40 -43.00 12.91 -56.48
N ARG A 41 -44.30 12.61 -56.55
CA ARG A 41 -45.10 11.99 -55.47
C ARG A 41 -45.02 10.46 -55.54
N ILE A 42 -44.91 9.86 -54.36
CA ILE A 42 -45.21 8.47 -54.06
C ILE A 42 -46.48 8.46 -53.20
N SER A 43 -47.48 7.65 -53.57
CA SER A 43 -48.37 6.95 -52.62
C SER A 43 -49.33 6.00 -53.35
N SER A 44 -48.92 4.73 -53.38
CA SER A 44 -49.69 3.50 -53.05
C SER A 44 -51.23 3.42 -53.19
N PHE A 45 -51.64 2.48 -54.06
CA PHE A 45 -52.61 1.36 -53.91
C PHE A 45 -54.05 1.57 -53.38
N ARG A 46 -55.06 1.18 -54.20
CA ARG A 46 -55.81 -0.12 -54.11
C ARG A 46 -56.95 -0.25 -55.15
N ALA A 47 -57.09 -1.48 -55.71
CA ALA A 47 -58.32 -2.22 -56.15
C ALA A 47 -59.18 -1.60 -57.30
N SER A 48 -59.86 -2.32 -58.22
CA SER A 48 -60.13 -3.74 -58.51
C SER A 48 -60.97 -3.79 -59.80
N THR A 49 -60.69 -4.68 -60.76
CA THR A 49 -61.71 -5.30 -61.65
C THR A 49 -61.18 -6.62 -62.22
N GLN A 50 -62.03 -7.66 -62.13
CA GLN A 50 -61.90 -9.04 -62.60
C GLN A 50 -62.39 -9.16 -64.09
N PRO A 51 -62.59 -10.37 -64.68
CA PRO A 51 -61.60 -11.39 -65.11
C PRO A 51 -61.86 -11.90 -66.57
N THR A 52 -60.97 -12.73 -67.12
CA THR A 52 -61.32 -14.06 -67.70
C THR A 52 -60.07 -14.87 -68.12
N TYR A 53 -60.06 -16.11 -67.62
CA TYR A 53 -59.48 -17.39 -68.10
C TYR A 53 -59.21 -17.53 -69.63
N ASN A 54 -58.41 -18.46 -70.20
CA ASN A 54 -57.68 -19.65 -69.69
C ASN A 54 -56.57 -20.12 -70.67
N LEU A 55 -55.65 -20.95 -70.18
CA LEU A 55 -54.39 -21.39 -70.79
C LEU A 55 -54.38 -22.83 -71.36
N PHE A 56 -55.52 -23.36 -71.83
CA PHE A 56 -55.56 -24.68 -72.50
C PHE A 56 -56.54 -24.64 -73.68
N THR A 57 -56.08 -25.11 -74.85
CA THR A 57 -56.72 -25.26 -76.19
C THR A 57 -56.84 -24.04 -77.13
N GLY A 58 -55.96 -23.99 -78.15
CA GLY A 58 -56.34 -23.92 -79.59
C GLY A 58 -56.73 -22.59 -80.27
N GLU A 59 -55.95 -22.22 -81.31
CA GLU A 59 -56.27 -21.45 -82.54
C GLU A 59 -56.54 -19.91 -82.49
N SER A 60 -55.70 -19.11 -83.18
CA SER A 60 -55.88 -18.47 -84.53
C SER A 60 -56.59 -17.09 -84.44
N ASN A 61 -56.31 -15.99 -85.16
CA ASN A 61 -55.91 -15.75 -86.55
C ASN A 61 -55.50 -14.26 -86.77
N ILE A 62 -54.48 -14.03 -87.62
CA ILE A 62 -54.41 -13.20 -88.86
C ILE A 62 -54.99 -11.75 -88.88
N PRO A 63 -54.34 -10.82 -89.63
CA PRO A 63 -55.01 -10.33 -90.85
C PRO A 63 -54.16 -10.39 -92.16
N ARG A 64 -54.90 -10.72 -93.21
CA ARG A 64 -54.75 -10.81 -94.70
C ARG A 64 -54.18 -9.53 -95.40
N PRO A 65 -54.14 -9.40 -96.76
CA PRO A 65 -54.00 -10.35 -97.90
C PRO A 65 -53.13 -9.82 -99.11
N GLN A 66 -53.19 -10.58 -100.23
CA GLN A 66 -52.99 -10.28 -101.68
C GLN A 66 -51.67 -10.81 -102.29
N SER A 67 -51.63 -11.88 -103.09
CA SER A 67 -52.23 -12.22 -104.40
C SER A 67 -51.54 -11.58 -105.62
N ARG A 68 -50.83 -12.39 -106.44
CA ARG A 68 -51.03 -12.54 -107.90
C ARG A 68 -49.86 -13.27 -108.60
N GLN A 69 -50.24 -14.23 -109.47
CA GLN A 69 -49.75 -14.52 -110.85
C GLN A 69 -48.25 -14.88 -111.03
N SER A 70 -47.79 -15.77 -111.91
CA SER A 70 -48.37 -16.47 -113.07
C SER A 70 -47.29 -17.40 -113.69
N HIS A 71 -47.72 -18.57 -114.18
CA HIS A 71 -47.41 -19.22 -115.47
C HIS A 71 -45.96 -19.47 -116.01
N VAL A 72 -45.74 -20.76 -116.39
CA VAL A 72 -45.15 -21.27 -117.69
C VAL A 72 -43.60 -21.17 -117.77
N ALA A 73 -42.79 -22.10 -118.30
CA ALA A 73 -42.83 -23.08 -119.40
C ALA A 73 -41.69 -24.13 -119.17
N GLU A 74 -41.78 -25.41 -119.55
CA GLU A 74 -41.39 -26.02 -120.85
C GLU A 74 -40.10 -26.86 -120.76
N SER A 75 -40.15 -28.11 -121.25
CA SER A 75 -39.06 -28.90 -121.87
C SER A 75 -39.55 -30.37 -122.01
N VAL A 76 -40.23 -30.71 -123.10
CA VAL A 76 -39.70 -31.31 -124.35
C VAL A 76 -39.35 -32.81 -124.22
N ARG A 77 -40.26 -33.63 -124.77
CA ARG A 77 -40.11 -35.01 -125.31
C ARG A 77 -38.86 -35.15 -126.21
N PRO A 78 -38.33 -36.34 -126.58
CA PRO A 78 -39.06 -37.55 -127.04
C PRO A 78 -38.40 -38.88 -126.58
N GLY A 79 -38.86 -40.10 -126.81
CA GLY A 79 -39.86 -40.71 -127.67
C GLY A 79 -39.33 -42.11 -127.97
N SER A 80 -40.02 -43.16 -127.52
CA SER A 80 -39.77 -44.53 -127.96
C SER A 80 -40.89 -44.91 -128.92
N ARG A 81 -40.52 -45.13 -130.18
CA ARG A 81 -41.42 -45.57 -131.24
C ARG A 81 -40.71 -46.72 -131.94
N GLU A 82 -41.11 -47.94 -131.63
CA GLU A 82 -40.77 -49.09 -132.47
C GLU A 82 -41.33 -48.86 -133.88
N SER A 83 -40.48 -49.04 -134.88
CA SER A 83 -40.88 -49.19 -136.28
C SER A 83 -39.77 -49.92 -137.02
N HIS A 84 -40.03 -51.20 -137.28
CA HIS A 84 -39.29 -52.08 -138.18
C HIS A 84 -39.03 -51.41 -139.54
N LYS A 85 -37.81 -51.54 -140.06
CA LYS A 85 -37.60 -51.66 -141.51
C LYS A 85 -36.28 -52.32 -141.85
N GLU A 86 -36.42 -53.46 -142.52
CA GLU A 86 -35.44 -54.21 -143.27
C GLU A 86 -34.75 -53.35 -144.36
N ASN A 87 -33.60 -53.88 -144.83
CA ASN A 87 -32.85 -53.65 -146.08
C ASN A 87 -31.40 -53.27 -145.79
N MET A 88 -30.36 -53.90 -146.34
CA MET A 88 -30.22 -54.96 -147.34
C MET A 88 -28.79 -55.50 -147.17
N ALA A 89 -28.58 -56.82 -147.19
CA ALA A 89 -27.25 -57.41 -147.45
C ALA A 89 -26.95 -57.27 -148.95
N PRO A 90 -25.71 -56.96 -149.41
CA PRO A 90 -24.63 -57.97 -149.46
C PRO A 90 -23.19 -57.34 -149.47
N PRO A 91 -22.09 -58.05 -149.84
CA PRO A 91 -21.37 -59.05 -149.05
C PRO A 91 -19.85 -58.75 -148.97
N ASP A 92 -19.33 -58.52 -147.77
CA ASP A 92 -17.96 -58.87 -147.32
C ASP A 92 -17.93 -58.75 -145.77
N ALA A 93 -18.87 -59.45 -145.14
CA ALA A 93 -19.48 -59.12 -143.84
C ALA A 93 -18.67 -59.53 -142.59
N ASP A 94 -17.58 -60.30 -142.73
CA ASP A 94 -16.94 -60.88 -141.55
C ASP A 94 -15.94 -59.93 -140.86
N GLU A 95 -15.45 -58.90 -141.56
CA GLU A 95 -14.51 -57.91 -141.00
C GLU A 95 -15.26 -56.69 -140.43
N TYR A 96 -16.32 -56.23 -141.10
CA TYR A 96 -17.16 -55.13 -140.62
C TYR A 96 -18.00 -55.51 -139.39
N GLU A 97 -18.44 -56.76 -139.24
CA GLU A 97 -19.12 -57.21 -138.02
C GLU A 97 -18.20 -57.21 -136.79
N LYS A 98 -16.91 -57.50 -136.96
CA LYS A 98 -15.93 -57.44 -135.85
C LYS A 98 -15.74 -55.99 -135.41
N TYR A 99 -15.47 -55.08 -136.34
CA TYR A 99 -15.36 -53.65 -136.02
C TYR A 99 -16.68 -53.05 -135.51
N ARG A 100 -17.84 -53.49 -136.00
CA ARG A 100 -19.15 -53.05 -135.49
C ARG A 100 -19.42 -53.56 -134.07
N ARG A 101 -19.09 -54.82 -133.76
CA ARG A 101 -19.18 -55.37 -132.40
C ARG A 101 -18.21 -54.65 -131.45
N GLU A 102 -17.00 -54.35 -131.90
CA GLU A 102 -16.04 -53.54 -131.14
C GLU A 102 -16.56 -52.11 -130.93
N ILE A 103 -17.09 -51.45 -131.96
CA ILE A 103 -17.67 -50.10 -131.85
C ILE A 103 -18.93 -50.08 -130.98
N GLU A 104 -19.78 -51.10 -131.03
CA GLU A 104 -20.95 -51.25 -130.15
C GLU A 104 -20.53 -51.55 -128.72
N SER A 105 -19.48 -52.35 -128.50
CA SER A 105 -18.91 -52.58 -127.18
C SER A 105 -18.29 -51.32 -126.60
N LEU A 106 -17.56 -50.53 -127.40
CA LEU A 106 -16.99 -49.24 -127.00
C LEU A 106 -18.08 -48.18 -126.80
N LYS A 107 -19.16 -48.18 -127.58
CA LYS A 107 -20.31 -47.29 -127.35
C LYS A 107 -21.08 -47.65 -126.09
N ALA A 108 -21.24 -48.94 -125.80
CA ALA A 108 -21.81 -49.41 -124.54
C ALA A 108 -20.88 -49.04 -123.38
N GLU A 109 -19.57 -49.22 -123.52
CA GLU A 109 -18.57 -48.81 -122.53
C GLU A 109 -18.60 -47.30 -122.30
N ILE A 110 -18.59 -46.48 -123.36
CA ILE A 110 -18.73 -45.02 -123.30
C ILE A 110 -20.07 -44.63 -122.66
N GLY A 111 -21.18 -45.28 -123.01
CA GLY A 111 -22.49 -45.01 -122.40
C GLY A 111 -22.54 -45.36 -120.91
N THR A 112 -21.93 -46.47 -120.51
CA THR A 112 -21.80 -46.85 -119.09
C THR A 112 -20.85 -45.91 -118.35
N LEU A 113 -19.76 -45.45 -118.98
CA LEU A 113 -18.85 -44.47 -118.42
C LEU A 113 -19.52 -43.10 -118.32
N GLN A 114 -20.31 -42.67 -119.30
CA GLN A 114 -21.09 -41.44 -119.26
C GLN A 114 -22.15 -41.49 -118.15
N TYR A 115 -22.87 -42.61 -118.02
CA TYR A 115 -23.80 -42.80 -116.91
C TYR A 115 -23.07 -42.79 -115.56
N ARG A 116 -21.93 -43.49 -115.42
CA ARG A 116 -21.12 -43.46 -114.20
C ARG A 116 -20.60 -42.07 -113.88
N ILE A 117 -20.16 -41.30 -114.88
CA ILE A 117 -19.73 -39.90 -114.70
C ILE A 117 -20.92 -39.06 -114.26
N GLN A 118 -22.07 -39.15 -114.93
CA GLN A 118 -23.26 -38.39 -114.58
C GLN A 118 -23.80 -38.75 -113.19
N THR A 119 -23.79 -40.03 -112.82
CA THR A 119 -24.15 -40.48 -111.47
C THR A 119 -23.15 -39.96 -110.44
N ALA A 120 -21.84 -40.04 -110.73
CA ALA A 120 -20.81 -39.49 -109.84
C ALA A 120 -20.91 -37.96 -109.71
N GLU A 121 -21.29 -37.25 -110.77
CA GLU A 121 -21.55 -35.80 -110.75
C GLU A 121 -22.77 -35.47 -109.91
N GLN A 122 -23.89 -36.19 -110.08
CA GLN A 122 -25.09 -36.03 -109.25
C GLN A 122 -24.82 -36.37 -107.78
N GLU A 123 -24.09 -37.44 -107.49
CA GLU A 123 -23.67 -37.80 -106.13
C GLU A 123 -22.78 -36.72 -105.53
N LYS A 124 -21.85 -36.15 -106.31
CA LYS A 124 -21.01 -35.03 -105.89
C LYS A 124 -21.87 -33.79 -105.60
N GLU A 125 -22.83 -33.47 -106.45
CA GLU A 125 -23.74 -32.33 -106.25
C GLU A 125 -24.59 -32.51 -104.99
N ILE A 126 -25.18 -33.70 -104.79
CA ILE A 126 -25.92 -34.04 -103.56
C ILE A 126 -25.01 -33.93 -102.34
N ALA A 127 -23.80 -34.50 -102.40
CA ALA A 127 -22.84 -34.42 -101.30
C ALA A 127 -22.44 -32.97 -100.97
N THR A 128 -22.23 -32.12 -101.98
CA THR A 128 -21.92 -30.70 -101.76
C THR A 128 -23.11 -29.91 -101.21
N SER A 129 -24.34 -30.23 -101.64
CA SER A 129 -25.58 -29.62 -101.14
C SER A 129 -25.89 -30.06 -99.70
N GLU A 130 -25.67 -31.33 -99.38
CA GLU A 130 -25.75 -31.82 -98.01
C GLU A 130 -24.68 -31.18 -97.14
N GLN A 131 -23.45 -31.03 -97.64
CA GLN A 131 -22.38 -30.37 -96.92
C GLN A 131 -22.70 -28.89 -96.70
N SER A 132 -23.22 -28.18 -97.69
CA SER A 132 -23.62 -26.77 -97.56
C SER A 132 -24.80 -26.62 -96.58
N SER A 133 -25.81 -27.49 -96.64
CA SER A 133 -26.91 -27.51 -95.68
C SER A 133 -26.44 -27.82 -94.26
N LYS A 134 -25.53 -28.78 -94.09
CA LYS A 134 -24.90 -29.10 -92.79
C LYS A 134 -24.11 -27.89 -92.27
N LEU A 135 -23.36 -27.18 -93.11
CA LEU A 135 -22.64 -25.96 -92.74
C LEU A 135 -23.58 -24.82 -92.37
N GLU A 136 -24.67 -24.60 -93.10
CA GLU A 136 -25.68 -23.60 -92.77
C GLU A 136 -26.42 -23.91 -91.47
N GLN A 137 -26.80 -25.17 -91.26
CA GLN A 137 -27.40 -25.60 -90.00
C GLN A 137 -26.42 -25.45 -88.83
N ALA A 138 -25.14 -25.79 -89.02
CA ALA A 138 -24.11 -25.56 -88.01
C ALA A 138 -23.95 -24.07 -87.70
N ARG A 139 -23.92 -23.20 -88.72
CA ARG A 139 -23.87 -21.74 -88.54
C ARG A 139 -25.09 -21.19 -87.82
N ARG A 140 -26.31 -21.67 -88.13
CA ARG A 140 -27.54 -21.26 -87.43
C ARG A 140 -27.50 -21.68 -85.96
N ARG A 141 -27.09 -22.92 -85.66
CA ARG A 141 -26.91 -23.38 -84.28
C ARG A 141 -25.89 -22.54 -83.52
N GLU A 142 -24.75 -22.23 -84.14
CA GLU A 142 -23.74 -21.37 -83.54
C GLU A 142 -24.26 -19.94 -83.28
N GLN A 143 -25.04 -19.38 -84.20
CA GLN A 143 -25.69 -18.07 -84.04
C GLN A 143 -26.73 -18.09 -82.91
N ASP A 144 -27.60 -19.11 -82.85
CA ASP A 144 -28.60 -19.26 -81.80
C ASP A 144 -27.91 -19.44 -80.42
N GLU A 145 -26.87 -20.27 -80.35
CA GLU A 145 -26.05 -20.44 -79.14
C GLU A 145 -25.32 -19.15 -78.74
N ALA A 146 -24.85 -18.35 -79.71
CA ALA A 146 -24.24 -17.05 -79.43
C ALA A 146 -25.27 -16.05 -78.91
N GLN A 147 -26.48 -16.00 -79.48
CA GLN A 147 -27.57 -15.14 -79.00
C GLN A 147 -28.04 -15.55 -77.60
N HIS A 148 -28.19 -16.85 -77.34
CA HIS A 148 -28.51 -17.36 -76.00
C HIS A 148 -27.42 -17.02 -74.99
N ARG A 149 -26.13 -17.12 -75.37
CA ARG A 149 -25.02 -16.70 -74.50
C ARG A 149 -25.06 -15.19 -74.22
N GLN A 150 -25.26 -14.36 -75.24
CA GLN A 150 -25.38 -12.91 -75.07
C GLN A 150 -26.57 -12.51 -74.19
N ALA A 151 -27.72 -13.16 -74.35
CA ALA A 151 -28.89 -12.91 -73.50
C ALA A 151 -28.61 -13.30 -72.03
N ALA A 152 -27.98 -14.47 -71.81
CA ALA A 152 -27.59 -14.92 -70.47
C ALA A 152 -26.52 -14.02 -69.85
N GLU A 153 -25.56 -13.52 -70.63
CA GLU A 153 -24.56 -12.54 -70.20
C GLU A 153 -25.21 -11.21 -69.81
N ALA A 154 -26.12 -10.68 -70.63
CA ALA A 154 -26.85 -9.45 -70.33
C ALA A 154 -27.75 -9.57 -69.08
N GLU A 155 -28.38 -10.73 -68.85
CA GLU A 155 -29.12 -11.01 -67.62
C GLU A 155 -28.21 -11.09 -66.40
N ARG A 156 -27.03 -11.74 -66.53
CA ARG A 156 -26.01 -11.76 -65.47
C ARG A 156 -25.50 -10.36 -65.15
N GLU A 157 -25.21 -9.54 -66.15
CA GLU A 157 -24.78 -8.15 -65.95
C GLU A 157 -25.84 -7.32 -65.23
N LYS A 158 -27.12 -7.45 -65.59
CA LYS A 158 -28.23 -6.79 -64.87
C LYS A 158 -28.33 -7.27 -63.43
N ALA A 159 -28.21 -8.57 -63.18
CA ALA A 159 -28.22 -9.11 -61.83
C ALA A 159 -27.03 -8.61 -61.01
N VAL A 160 -25.83 -8.58 -61.60
CA VAL A 160 -24.63 -8.02 -60.95
C VAL A 160 -24.85 -6.55 -60.63
N ALA A 161 -25.32 -5.74 -61.58
CA ALA A 161 -25.62 -4.33 -61.36
C ALA A 161 -26.63 -4.11 -60.23
N GLN A 162 -27.70 -4.91 -60.16
CA GLN A 162 -28.68 -4.86 -59.06
C GLN A 162 -28.06 -5.26 -57.71
N THR A 163 -27.20 -6.28 -57.68
CA THR A 163 -26.51 -6.64 -56.44
C THR A 163 -25.52 -5.57 -56.02
N GLU A 164 -24.88 -4.87 -56.96
CA GLU A 164 -24.01 -3.75 -56.65
C GLU A 164 -24.78 -2.54 -56.12
N THR A 165 -25.94 -2.20 -56.70
CA THR A 165 -26.77 -1.10 -56.17
C THR A 165 -27.25 -1.42 -54.77
N LEU A 166 -27.76 -2.63 -54.53
CA LEU A 166 -28.18 -3.06 -53.19
C LEU A 166 -27.00 -3.08 -52.20
N ARG A 167 -25.80 -3.44 -52.63
CA ARG A 167 -24.59 -3.36 -51.79
C ARG A 167 -24.24 -1.91 -51.44
N ARG A 168 -24.33 -0.99 -52.41
CA ARG A 168 -24.09 0.45 -52.18
C ARG A 168 -25.12 1.03 -51.21
N GLU A 169 -26.41 0.76 -51.41
CA GLU A 169 -27.49 1.19 -50.51
C GLU A 169 -27.31 0.63 -49.09
N LEU A 170 -26.95 -0.66 -48.96
CA LEU A 170 -26.64 -1.25 -47.65
C LEU A 170 -25.44 -0.59 -46.98
N GLN A 171 -24.42 -0.20 -47.76
CA GLN A 171 -23.25 0.50 -47.21
C GLN A 171 -23.62 1.92 -46.76
N GLU A 172 -24.37 2.67 -47.57
CA GLU A 172 -24.84 4.02 -47.21
C GLU A 172 -25.71 4.01 -45.95
N VAL A 173 -26.62 3.03 -45.81
CA VAL A 173 -27.44 2.86 -44.60
C VAL A 173 -26.57 2.51 -43.39
N LYS A 174 -25.56 1.66 -43.54
CA LYS A 174 -24.62 1.35 -42.46
C LYS A 174 -23.83 2.58 -42.04
N ASP A 175 -23.30 3.34 -43.00
CA ASP A 175 -22.52 4.55 -42.72
C ASP A 175 -23.40 5.63 -42.06
N ALA A 176 -24.67 5.76 -42.45
CA ALA A 176 -25.64 6.64 -41.82
C ALA A 176 -25.94 6.24 -40.37
N ILE A 177 -26.19 4.94 -40.12
CA ILE A 177 -26.41 4.40 -38.77
C ILE A 177 -25.17 4.62 -37.89
N ASP A 178 -23.97 4.40 -38.41
CA ASP A 178 -22.74 4.62 -37.66
C ASP A 178 -22.47 6.11 -37.40
N GLY A 179 -22.88 6.99 -38.32
CA GLY A 179 -22.90 8.43 -38.13
C GLY A 179 -23.84 8.86 -36.99
N ASP A 180 -25.09 8.37 -37.01
CA ASP A 180 -26.10 8.68 -36.01
C ASP A 180 -25.72 8.12 -34.63
N LYS A 181 -25.17 6.90 -34.57
CA LYS A 181 -24.63 6.32 -33.33
C LYS A 181 -23.54 7.21 -32.73
N LYS A 182 -22.56 7.64 -33.54
CA LYS A 182 -21.49 8.55 -33.07
C LYS A 182 -22.05 9.89 -32.59
N GLN A 183 -23.08 10.42 -33.23
CA GLN A 183 -23.72 11.67 -32.78
C GLN A 183 -24.48 11.49 -31.46
N LEU A 184 -25.21 10.39 -31.31
CA LEU A 184 -25.92 10.06 -30.07
C LEU A 184 -24.95 9.78 -28.92
N GLU A 185 -23.85 9.07 -29.17
CA GLU A 185 -22.79 8.85 -28.19
C GLU A 185 -22.12 10.15 -27.76
N ARG A 186 -21.87 11.09 -28.68
CA ARG A 186 -21.35 12.42 -28.33
C ARG A 186 -22.31 13.19 -27.46
N LYS A 187 -23.59 13.24 -27.83
CA LYS A 187 -24.64 13.92 -27.04
C LYS A 187 -24.83 13.27 -25.67
N ALA A 188 -24.73 11.94 -25.59
CA ALA A 188 -24.78 11.22 -24.31
C ALA A 188 -23.60 11.61 -23.41
N ARG A 189 -22.38 11.65 -23.96
CA ARG A 189 -21.19 12.10 -23.21
C ARG A 189 -21.29 13.55 -22.78
N GLU A 190 -21.72 14.46 -23.67
CA GLU A 190 -21.92 15.87 -23.34
C GLU A 190 -22.95 16.04 -22.22
N ALA A 191 -24.06 15.29 -22.26
CA ALA A 191 -25.07 15.31 -21.21
C ALA A 191 -24.57 14.71 -19.88
N GLU A 192 -23.74 13.66 -19.92
CA GLU A 192 -23.09 13.08 -18.73
C GLU A 192 -22.09 14.08 -18.11
N ASP A 193 -21.30 14.76 -18.93
CA ASP A 193 -20.35 15.79 -18.48
C ASP A 193 -21.08 17.00 -17.87
N GLU A 194 -22.20 17.44 -18.48
CA GLU A 194 -23.05 18.49 -17.92
C GLU A 194 -23.71 18.06 -16.60
N ALA A 195 -24.21 16.83 -16.52
CA ALA A 195 -24.80 16.29 -15.29
C ALA A 195 -23.76 16.23 -14.16
N ARG A 196 -22.54 15.79 -14.47
CA ARG A 196 -21.42 15.77 -13.52
C ARG A 196 -21.04 17.18 -13.07
N LEU A 197 -20.93 18.13 -13.99
CA LEU A 197 -20.62 19.52 -13.66
C LEU A 197 -21.69 20.14 -12.75
N LEU A 198 -22.97 19.90 -13.04
CA LEU A 198 -24.08 20.37 -12.18
C LEU A 198 -24.05 19.71 -10.80
N GLN A 199 -23.65 18.45 -10.72
CA GLN A 199 -23.49 17.73 -9.45
C GLN A 199 -22.34 18.30 -8.61
N GLU A 200 -21.18 18.55 -9.24
CA GLU A 200 -20.05 19.24 -8.60
C GLU A 200 -20.44 20.65 -8.12
N GLN A 201 -21.17 21.42 -8.93
CA GLN A 201 -21.68 22.74 -8.53
C GLN A 201 -22.68 22.66 -7.36
N LEU A 202 -23.52 21.62 -7.31
CA LEU A 202 -24.47 21.43 -6.21
C LEU A 202 -23.73 21.08 -4.91
N GLU A 203 -22.71 20.22 -4.99
CA GLU A 203 -21.83 19.89 -3.86
C GLU A 203 -21.06 21.11 -3.37
N ASP A 204 -20.50 21.93 -4.27
CA ASP A 204 -19.83 23.20 -3.92
C ASP A 204 -20.79 24.18 -3.24
N LEU A 205 -22.02 24.31 -3.75
CA LEU A 205 -23.04 25.16 -3.12
C LEU A 205 -23.51 24.61 -1.77
N SER A 206 -23.59 23.28 -1.62
CA SER A 206 -23.94 22.64 -0.35
C SER A 206 -22.85 22.86 0.69
N THR A 207 -21.58 22.66 0.34
CA THR A 207 -20.45 22.90 1.24
C THR A 207 -20.35 24.37 1.64
N ALA A 208 -20.51 25.30 0.69
CA ALA A 208 -20.55 26.73 0.98
C ALA A 208 -21.72 27.12 1.90
N LYS A 209 -22.89 26.50 1.74
CA LYS A 209 -24.05 26.69 2.63
C LYS A 209 -23.77 26.17 4.03
N ASP A 210 -23.21 24.97 4.17
CA ASP A 210 -22.90 24.37 5.47
C ASP A 210 -21.82 25.16 6.21
N ASP A 211 -20.81 25.65 5.50
CA ASP A 211 -19.78 26.52 6.09
C ASP A 211 -20.35 27.88 6.49
N ALA A 212 -21.24 28.47 5.69
CA ALA A 212 -21.96 29.69 6.06
C ALA A 212 -22.84 29.47 7.31
N ALA A 213 -23.52 28.33 7.41
CA ALA A 213 -24.30 27.95 8.59
C ALA A 213 -23.42 27.81 9.83
N ARG A 214 -22.28 27.11 9.74
CA ARG A 214 -21.31 26.99 10.85
C ARG A 214 -20.77 28.35 11.29
N ILE A 215 -20.49 29.26 10.36
CA ILE A 215 -20.03 30.62 10.69
C ILE A 215 -21.14 31.41 11.37
N ALA A 216 -22.39 31.29 10.92
CA ALA A 216 -23.53 31.94 11.55
C ALA A 216 -23.77 31.40 12.96
N ASP A 217 -23.70 30.09 13.16
CA ASP A 217 -23.84 29.45 14.46
C ASP A 217 -22.74 29.90 15.43
N ARG A 218 -21.48 29.92 15.00
CA ARG A 218 -20.37 30.44 15.82
C ARG A 218 -20.60 31.90 16.22
N LYS A 219 -21.04 32.74 15.29
CA LYS A 219 -21.37 34.15 15.60
C LYS A 219 -22.54 34.27 16.56
N ALA A 220 -23.56 33.40 16.44
CA ALA A 220 -24.68 33.36 17.37
C ALA A 220 -24.21 32.96 18.77
N THR A 221 -23.43 31.90 18.91
CA THR A 221 -22.88 31.47 20.20
C THR A 221 -21.95 32.50 20.82
N ASP A 222 -21.14 33.19 20.02
CA ASP A 222 -20.25 34.26 20.50
C ASP A 222 -21.07 35.45 21.03
N MET A 223 -22.13 35.85 20.31
CA MET A 223 -23.03 36.91 20.74
C MET A 223 -23.82 36.52 21.99
N GLU A 224 -24.29 35.27 22.09
CA GLU A 224 -24.95 34.73 23.28
C GLU A 224 -24.01 34.75 24.50
N MET A 225 -22.75 34.36 24.31
CA MET A 225 -21.73 34.43 25.36
C MET A 225 -21.44 35.88 25.79
N GLN A 226 -21.35 36.82 24.83
CA GLN A 226 -21.18 38.24 25.14
C GLN A 226 -22.38 38.81 25.90
N ILE A 227 -23.61 38.44 25.51
CA ILE A 227 -24.83 38.84 26.22
C ILE A 227 -24.84 38.27 27.63
N ALA A 228 -24.52 36.98 27.81
CA ALA A 228 -24.47 36.35 29.12
C ALA A 228 -23.39 37.00 30.02
N ALA A 229 -22.21 37.30 29.47
CA ALA A 229 -21.16 38.00 30.19
C ALA A 229 -21.61 39.42 30.60
N ALA A 230 -22.22 40.17 29.68
CA ALA A 230 -22.75 41.50 29.98
C ALA A 230 -23.84 41.45 31.06
N GLN A 231 -24.78 40.50 30.97
CA GLN A 231 -25.81 40.28 31.99
C GLN A 231 -25.20 39.97 33.37
N LYS A 232 -24.16 39.12 33.42
CA LYS A 232 -23.45 38.83 34.66
C LYS A 232 -22.79 40.08 35.24
N THR A 233 -22.12 40.89 34.42
CA THR A 233 -21.50 42.14 34.89
C THR A 233 -22.52 43.15 35.38
N ILE A 234 -23.71 43.22 34.77
CA ILE A 234 -24.80 44.07 35.24
C ILE A 234 -25.27 43.60 36.62
N GLN A 235 -25.49 42.29 36.82
CA GLN A 235 -25.87 41.74 38.12
C GLN A 235 -24.80 41.97 39.19
N GLU A 236 -23.52 41.81 38.85
CA GLU A 236 -22.41 42.11 39.76
C GLU A 236 -22.38 43.60 40.15
N PHE A 237 -22.60 44.51 39.21
CA PHE A 237 -22.70 45.95 39.50
C PHE A 237 -23.95 46.33 40.30
N GLU A 238 -25.08 45.70 40.05
CA GLU A 238 -26.30 45.90 40.85
C GLU A 238 -26.06 45.48 42.30
N GLN A 239 -25.48 44.30 42.54
CA GLN A 239 -25.10 43.84 43.88
C GLN A 239 -24.08 44.75 44.56
N GLU A 240 -23.05 45.21 43.83
CA GLU A 240 -22.07 46.15 44.37
C GLU A 240 -22.72 47.51 44.71
N SER A 241 -23.66 47.98 43.88
CA SER A 241 -24.42 49.20 44.14
C SER A 241 -25.25 49.07 45.42
N GLU A 242 -25.99 47.97 45.58
CA GLU A 242 -26.76 47.68 46.80
C GLU A 242 -25.87 47.61 48.03
N GLN A 243 -24.71 46.95 47.94
CA GLN A 243 -23.73 46.88 49.04
C GLN A 243 -23.18 48.26 49.39
N ARG A 244 -22.81 49.07 48.39
CA ARG A 244 -22.34 50.44 48.59
C ARG A 244 -23.42 51.32 49.21
N GLU A 245 -24.67 51.17 48.79
CA GLU A 245 -25.80 51.91 49.34
C GLU A 245 -26.06 51.53 50.81
N ASN A 246 -26.00 50.23 51.15
CA ASN A 246 -26.09 49.75 52.52
C ASN A 246 -24.95 50.29 53.41
N VAL A 247 -23.71 50.28 52.93
CA VAL A 247 -22.56 50.84 53.65
C VAL A 247 -22.69 52.35 53.80
N LEU A 248 -23.17 53.06 52.76
CA LEU A 248 -23.41 54.49 52.82
C LEU A 248 -24.48 54.84 53.86
N GLN A 249 -25.57 54.07 53.93
CA GLN A 249 -26.59 54.24 54.97
C GLN A 249 -26.04 53.97 56.37
N GLN A 250 -25.24 52.91 56.55
CA GLN A 250 -24.60 52.59 57.84
C GLN A 250 -23.61 53.68 58.27
N THR A 251 -22.77 54.15 57.35
CA THR A 251 -21.82 55.23 57.64
C THR A 251 -22.53 56.55 57.91
N GLN A 252 -23.60 56.89 57.20
CA GLN A 252 -24.44 58.05 57.53
C GLN A 252 -25.05 57.94 58.93
N ALA A 253 -25.53 56.75 59.33
CA ALA A 253 -26.05 56.52 60.67
C ALA A 253 -24.96 56.68 61.74
N GLN A 254 -23.77 56.10 61.52
CA GLN A 254 -22.62 56.26 62.41
C GLN A 254 -22.13 57.70 62.47
N LEU A 255 -22.13 58.42 61.34
CA LEU A 255 -21.69 59.80 61.27
C LEU A 255 -22.67 60.71 62.02
N ALA A 256 -23.99 60.46 61.91
CA ALA A 256 -24.98 61.13 62.74
C ALA A 256 -24.80 60.85 64.25
N GLU A 257 -24.45 59.61 64.63
CA GLU A 257 -24.13 59.26 66.01
C GLU A 257 -22.86 59.99 66.49
N LYS A 258 -21.79 59.97 65.68
CA LYS A 258 -20.52 60.64 65.96
C LYS A 258 -20.66 62.15 66.02
N ASP A 259 -21.43 62.77 65.13
CA ASP A 259 -21.75 64.20 65.18
C ASP A 259 -22.49 64.54 66.48
N GLY A 260 -23.38 63.66 66.95
CA GLY A 260 -24.01 63.79 68.27
C GLY A 260 -23.00 63.74 69.41
N VAL A 261 -22.04 62.79 69.35
CA VAL A 261 -20.95 62.70 70.33
C VAL A 261 -20.00 63.89 70.25
N ILE A 262 -19.64 64.35 69.05
CA ILE A 262 -18.80 65.52 68.82
C ILE A 262 -19.50 66.76 69.36
N ALA A 263 -20.80 66.96 69.12
CA ALA A 263 -21.53 68.07 69.72
C ALA A 263 -21.48 68.06 71.26
N ASN A 264 -21.59 66.87 71.87
CA ASN A 264 -21.43 66.71 73.32
C ASN A 264 -19.98 66.98 73.78
N LEU A 265 -19.00 66.45 73.06
CA LEU A 265 -17.58 66.64 73.35
C LEU A 265 -17.11 68.05 73.07
N GLU A 266 -17.66 68.76 72.09
CA GLU A 266 -17.39 70.17 71.82
C GLU A 266 -17.96 71.04 72.93
N ALA A 267 -19.13 70.68 73.49
CA ALA A 267 -19.61 71.30 74.72
C ALA A 267 -18.65 71.03 75.89
N ASP A 268 -18.11 69.83 76.01
CA ASP A 268 -17.10 69.47 77.02
C ASP A 268 -15.72 70.08 76.77
N VAL A 269 -15.30 70.25 75.52
CA VAL A 269 -14.04 70.86 75.10
C VAL A 269 -14.14 72.36 75.21
N LEU A 270 -15.28 73.00 74.95
CA LEU A 270 -15.50 74.40 75.33
C LEU A 270 -15.39 74.57 76.85
N ARG A 271 -15.86 73.59 77.64
CA ARG A 271 -15.68 73.54 79.09
C ARG A 271 -14.23 73.27 79.52
N LEU A 272 -13.49 72.41 78.81
CA LEU A 272 -12.12 72.00 79.15
C LEU A 272 -11.04 72.92 78.54
N LYS A 273 -11.28 73.58 77.40
CA LYS A 273 -10.48 74.70 76.88
C LYS A 273 -10.67 75.95 77.71
N ALA A 274 -11.80 76.09 78.40
CA ALA A 274 -11.89 77.04 79.52
C ALA A 274 -11.00 76.64 80.72
N GLN A 275 -10.44 75.41 80.75
CA GLN A 275 -9.64 74.88 81.85
C GLN A 275 -8.18 74.51 81.53
N SER A 276 -7.78 74.31 80.27
CA SER A 276 -6.43 73.81 79.97
C SER A 276 -5.98 74.15 78.55
N GLY A 277 -4.86 74.83 78.44
CA GLY A 277 -4.12 75.05 77.20
C GLY A 277 -2.66 74.72 77.46
N ASP A 278 -2.24 73.50 77.12
CA ASP A 278 -0.88 73.02 77.39
C ASP A 278 -0.15 72.62 76.11
N ALA A 279 1.00 73.26 75.93
CA ALA A 279 1.87 73.18 74.77
C ALA A 279 2.62 71.83 74.63
N GLU A 280 2.70 71.02 75.69
CA GLU A 280 3.36 69.71 75.68
C GLU A 280 2.60 68.68 74.82
N THR A 281 1.26 68.79 74.75
CA THR A 281 0.43 67.96 73.86
C THR A 281 0.76 68.19 72.38
N MET A 282 1.14 69.42 72.02
CA MET A 282 1.49 69.78 70.64
C MET A 282 2.85 69.22 70.21
N GLU A 283 3.77 68.99 71.15
CA GLU A 283 5.07 68.36 70.84
C GLU A 283 4.95 66.84 70.65
N ILE A 284 4.14 66.16 71.46
CA ILE A 284 3.86 64.72 71.30
C ILE A 284 3.17 64.46 69.96
N ILE A 285 2.18 65.29 69.59
CA ILE A 285 1.50 65.21 68.29
C ILE A 285 2.48 65.36 67.12
N ARG A 286 3.52 66.20 67.24
CA ARG A 286 4.54 66.36 66.18
C ARG A 286 5.43 65.12 66.04
N GLN A 287 5.80 64.49 67.15
CA GLN A 287 6.61 63.25 67.13
C GLN A 287 5.80 62.10 66.51
N GLU A 288 4.56 61.89 66.95
CA GLU A 288 3.69 60.86 66.39
C GLU A 288 3.37 61.11 64.91
N LEU A 289 3.20 62.38 64.48
CA LEU A 289 2.99 62.71 63.07
C LEU A 289 4.23 62.39 62.22
N THR A 290 5.44 62.61 62.75
CA THR A 290 6.68 62.28 62.02
C THR A 290 6.90 60.77 61.91
N GLU A 291 6.60 60.00 62.95
CA GLU A 291 6.62 58.54 62.91
C GLU A 291 5.57 57.98 61.94
N GLN A 292 4.35 58.53 61.94
CA GLN A 292 3.31 58.15 60.99
C GLN A 292 3.71 58.46 59.54
N VAL A 293 4.33 59.61 59.28
CA VAL A 293 4.82 59.95 57.93
C VAL A 293 5.92 58.98 57.48
N GLN A 294 6.82 58.56 58.37
CA GLN A 294 7.83 57.55 58.05
C GLN A 294 7.20 56.17 57.78
N HIS A 295 6.23 55.76 58.60
CA HIS A 295 5.50 54.51 58.41
C HIS A 295 4.72 54.51 57.08
N ILE A 296 4.04 55.61 56.73
CA ILE A 296 3.35 55.77 55.45
C ILE A 296 4.34 55.65 54.28
N ARG A 297 5.52 56.29 54.36
CA ARG A 297 6.55 56.15 53.32
C ARG A 297 7.04 54.72 53.16
N ASN A 298 7.21 53.98 54.26
CA ASN A 298 7.60 52.57 54.20
C ASN A 298 6.49 51.71 53.58
N LEU A 299 5.22 51.92 53.97
CA LEU A 299 4.07 51.24 53.36
C LEU A 299 3.98 51.56 51.86
N GLU A 300 4.14 52.83 51.49
CA GLU A 300 4.16 53.24 50.09
C GLU A 300 5.29 52.59 49.28
N ALA A 301 6.47 52.39 49.88
CA ALA A 301 7.57 51.67 49.24
C ALA A 301 7.21 50.19 49.04
N THR A 302 6.72 49.51 50.08
CA THR A 302 6.29 48.10 49.97
C THR A 302 5.15 47.91 48.98
N ASN A 303 4.22 48.87 48.89
CA ASN A 303 3.12 48.81 47.94
C ASN A 303 3.63 48.97 46.49
N ARG A 304 4.64 49.82 46.25
CA ARG A 304 5.30 49.93 44.95
C ARG A 304 6.01 48.63 44.56
N ASP A 305 6.72 48.00 45.50
CA ASP A 305 7.40 46.73 45.26
C ASP A 305 6.40 45.61 44.94
N GLN A 306 5.35 45.47 45.75
CA GLN A 306 4.26 44.52 45.50
C GLN A 306 3.55 44.76 44.16
N LEU A 307 3.32 46.02 43.77
CA LEU A 307 2.77 46.35 42.46
C LEU A 307 3.69 45.93 41.31
N SER A 308 5.00 46.01 41.49
CA SER A 308 5.98 45.56 40.50
C SER A 308 5.98 44.03 40.37
N GLU A 309 5.91 43.31 41.50
CA GLU A 309 5.79 41.86 41.53
C GLU A 309 4.47 41.39 40.91
N LEU A 310 3.35 42.04 41.22
CA LEU A 310 2.06 41.74 40.60
C LEU A 310 2.08 41.98 39.09
N LYS A 311 2.74 43.04 38.62
CA LYS A 311 2.94 43.26 37.17
C LYS A 311 3.79 42.15 36.55
N HIS A 312 4.85 41.72 37.23
CA HIS A 312 5.70 40.64 36.76
C HIS A 312 4.96 39.30 36.71
N LEU A 313 4.23 38.94 37.78
CA LEU A 313 3.42 37.72 37.84
C LEU A 313 2.31 37.71 36.80
N ARG A 314 1.65 38.86 36.53
CA ARG A 314 0.68 38.99 35.44
C ARG A 314 1.30 38.84 34.05
N ALA A 315 2.55 39.28 33.87
CA ALA A 315 3.26 39.06 32.61
C ALA A 315 3.63 37.58 32.45
N LEU A 316 4.06 36.93 33.53
CA LEU A 316 4.35 35.50 33.56
C LEU A 316 3.08 34.66 33.29
N SER A 317 1.94 35.00 33.92
CA SER A 317 0.68 34.27 33.71
C SER A 317 0.23 34.35 32.26
N LYS A 318 0.33 35.52 31.61
CA LYS A 318 0.06 35.68 30.18
C LYS A 318 0.99 34.84 29.31
N ALA A 319 2.28 34.78 29.65
CA ALA A 319 3.23 33.94 28.92
C ALA A 319 2.89 32.44 29.10
N VAL A 320 2.50 32.02 30.30
CA VAL A 320 2.05 30.65 30.59
C VAL A 320 0.77 30.33 29.80
N GLU A 321 -0.21 31.23 29.76
CA GLU A 321 -1.45 31.07 28.97
C GLU A 321 -1.14 30.82 27.49
N VAL A 322 -0.24 31.62 26.89
CA VAL A 322 0.19 31.43 25.49
C VAL A 322 0.85 30.06 25.29
N VAL A 323 1.74 29.64 26.21
CA VAL A 323 2.39 28.32 26.13
C VAL A 323 1.37 27.19 26.31
N GLU A 324 0.37 27.35 27.17
CA GLU A 324 -0.70 26.36 27.31
C GLU A 324 -1.60 26.28 26.07
N GLU A 325 -1.91 27.41 25.44
CA GLU A 325 -2.63 27.44 24.17
C GLU A 325 -1.81 26.75 23.08
N GLU A 326 -0.52 27.07 22.94
CA GLU A 326 0.39 26.40 22.02
C GLU A 326 0.42 24.88 22.29
N LYS A 327 0.54 24.48 23.56
CA LYS A 327 0.47 23.07 23.95
C LYS A 327 -0.86 22.42 23.54
N ARG A 328 -2.00 23.06 23.80
CA ARG A 328 -3.33 22.56 23.39
C ARG A 328 -3.41 22.43 21.86
N THR A 329 -2.87 23.38 21.11
CA THR A 329 -2.84 23.29 19.64
C THR A 329 -1.93 22.19 19.14
N LEU A 330 -0.76 21.97 19.76
CA LEU A 330 0.15 20.89 19.42
C LEU A 330 -0.43 19.52 19.77
N GLN A 331 -1.15 19.40 20.89
CA GLN A 331 -1.86 18.18 21.28
C GLN A 331 -2.96 17.84 20.26
N ARG A 332 -3.79 18.81 19.86
CA ARG A 332 -4.80 18.59 18.80
C ARG A 332 -4.16 18.18 17.47
N LYS A 333 -3.02 18.77 17.11
CA LYS A 333 -2.27 18.39 15.91
C LYS A 333 -1.73 16.97 16.02
N LEU A 334 -1.21 16.57 17.18
CA LEU A 334 -0.74 15.21 17.44
C LEU A 334 -1.89 14.20 17.33
N GLU A 335 -3.02 14.46 17.99
CA GLU A 335 -4.22 13.62 17.89
C GLU A 335 -4.69 13.49 16.43
N SER A 336 -4.69 14.60 15.67
CA SER A 336 -5.03 14.54 14.24
C SER A 336 -4.02 13.73 13.41
N ALA A 337 -2.73 13.79 13.75
CA ALA A 337 -1.69 13.02 13.08
C ALA A 337 -1.84 11.52 13.38
N GLU A 338 -2.13 11.16 14.63
CA GLU A 338 -2.41 9.77 15.04
C GLU A 338 -3.64 9.21 14.31
N LEU A 339 -4.70 10.00 14.13
CA LEU A 339 -5.88 9.60 13.34
C LEU A 339 -5.51 9.35 11.87
N ILE A 340 -4.74 10.24 11.25
CA ILE A 340 -4.28 10.08 9.86
C ILE A 340 -3.36 8.85 9.74
N GLU A 341 -2.50 8.58 10.73
CA GLU A 341 -1.65 7.39 10.75
C GLU A 341 -2.48 6.09 10.82
N ALA A 342 -3.57 6.09 11.59
CA ALA A 342 -4.51 4.97 11.64
C ALA A 342 -5.22 4.77 10.30
N GLU A 343 -5.78 5.83 9.70
CA GLU A 343 -6.42 5.78 8.37
C GLU A 343 -5.45 5.29 7.29
N LEU A 344 -4.21 5.75 7.34
CA LEU A 344 -3.13 5.34 6.44
C LEU A 344 -2.75 3.87 6.65
N ALA A 345 -2.74 3.37 7.88
CA ALA A 345 -2.53 1.95 8.18
C ALA A 345 -3.68 1.10 7.61
N GLU A 346 -4.93 1.52 7.80
CA GLU A 346 -6.10 0.85 7.24
C GLU A 346 -6.08 0.85 5.70
N ALA A 347 -5.78 1.98 5.08
CA ALA A 347 -5.65 2.09 3.63
C ALA A 347 -4.53 1.21 3.08
N ARG A 348 -3.39 1.11 3.79
CA ARG A 348 -2.30 0.17 3.42
C ARG A 348 -2.76 -1.28 3.49
N ILE A 349 -3.50 -1.66 4.53
CA ILE A 349 -4.06 -3.02 4.65
C ILE A 349 -5.07 -3.29 3.53
N GLN A 350 -5.95 -2.35 3.23
CA GLN A 350 -6.91 -2.49 2.12
C GLN A 350 -6.18 -2.62 0.77
N ARG A 351 -5.14 -1.82 0.54
CA ARG A 351 -4.33 -1.90 -0.68
C ARG A 351 -3.64 -3.25 -0.80
N GLN A 352 -3.07 -3.76 0.30
CA GLN A 352 -2.47 -5.10 0.34
C GLN A 352 -3.51 -6.18 0.02
N ARG A 353 -4.70 -6.13 0.63
CA ARG A 353 -5.80 -7.07 0.32
C ARG A 353 -6.17 -7.05 -1.16
N LEU A 354 -6.33 -5.87 -1.75
CA LEU A 354 -6.64 -5.72 -3.18
C LEU A 354 -5.49 -6.19 -4.08
N GLU A 355 -4.24 -5.96 -3.68
CA GLU A 355 -3.05 -6.48 -4.38
C GLU A 355 -3.01 -8.01 -4.33
N ASP A 356 -3.28 -8.61 -3.17
CA ASP A 356 -3.35 -10.05 -2.96
C ASP A 356 -4.50 -10.68 -3.75
N GLU A 357 -5.68 -10.06 -3.75
CA GLU A 357 -6.82 -10.46 -4.59
C GLU A 357 -6.45 -10.39 -6.07
N ARG A 358 -5.86 -9.27 -6.52
CA ARG A 358 -5.42 -9.13 -7.92
C ARG A 358 -4.41 -10.21 -8.28
N LEU A 359 -3.47 -10.51 -7.40
CA LEU A 359 -2.48 -11.57 -7.62
C LEU A 359 -3.15 -12.94 -7.68
N ALA A 360 -4.07 -13.24 -6.77
CA ALA A 360 -4.85 -14.48 -6.76
C ALA A 360 -5.66 -14.65 -8.05
N TRP A 361 -6.39 -13.62 -8.47
CA TRP A 361 -7.13 -13.62 -9.75
C TRP A 361 -6.19 -13.75 -10.95
N SER A 362 -5.04 -13.08 -10.94
CA SER A 362 -4.07 -13.19 -12.03
C SER A 362 -3.43 -14.57 -12.11
N ALA A 363 -3.21 -15.23 -10.97
CA ALA A 363 -2.71 -16.60 -10.91
C ALA A 363 -3.77 -17.59 -11.38
N TYR A 364 -5.02 -17.44 -10.93
CA TYR A 364 -6.16 -18.22 -11.42
C TYR A 364 -6.32 -18.11 -12.93
N LEU A 365 -6.36 -16.90 -13.48
CA LEU A 365 -6.49 -16.66 -14.91
C LEU A 365 -5.29 -17.17 -15.73
N ARG A 366 -4.07 -17.12 -15.17
CA ARG A 366 -2.87 -17.68 -15.82
C ARG A 366 -2.93 -19.21 -15.85
N ASN A 367 -3.31 -19.84 -14.75
CA ASN A 367 -3.46 -21.30 -14.67
C ASN A 367 -4.58 -21.81 -15.60
N ALA A 368 -5.69 -21.06 -15.68
CA ALA A 368 -6.81 -21.34 -16.60
C ALA A 368 -6.48 -21.08 -18.08
N ALA A 369 -5.40 -20.35 -18.39
CA ALA A 369 -4.92 -20.13 -19.75
C ALA A 369 -3.81 -21.12 -20.17
N GLU A 370 -3.03 -21.64 -19.21
CA GLU A 370 -2.00 -22.66 -19.46
C GLU A 370 -2.58 -24.08 -19.53
N THR A 371 -3.68 -24.32 -18.84
CA THR A 371 -4.45 -25.56 -18.90
C THR A 371 -5.73 -25.23 -19.68
N ASP A 372 -5.91 -25.74 -20.89
CA ASP A 372 -7.14 -25.55 -21.71
C ASP A 372 -8.44 -26.04 -21.00
N GLU A 373 -8.30 -26.61 -19.80
CA GLU A 373 -9.37 -26.94 -18.87
C GLU A 373 -9.51 -25.82 -17.84
N SER A 374 -10.62 -25.09 -17.90
CA SER A 374 -11.05 -24.28 -16.76
C SER A 374 -11.32 -25.22 -15.59
N GLU A 375 -10.61 -25.08 -14.47
CA GLU A 375 -10.77 -25.92 -13.26
C GLU A 375 -12.24 -26.00 -12.77
N PHE A 376 -13.06 -25.02 -13.17
CA PHE A 376 -14.50 -24.98 -12.92
C PHE A 376 -15.27 -24.56 -14.18
N ASP A 377 -16.20 -25.41 -14.63
CA ASP A 377 -17.06 -25.16 -15.81
C ASP A 377 -18.19 -24.14 -15.56
N SER A 378 -18.47 -23.79 -14.30
CA SER A 378 -19.57 -22.89 -13.93
C SER A 378 -19.27 -22.12 -12.63
N PRO A 379 -19.68 -20.84 -12.50
CA PRO A 379 -19.60 -20.09 -11.24
C PRO A 379 -20.28 -20.78 -10.05
N GLU A 380 -21.30 -21.61 -10.30
CA GLU A 380 -21.95 -22.41 -9.27
C GLU A 380 -21.02 -23.52 -8.73
N ALA A 381 -20.17 -24.09 -9.59
CA ALA A 381 -19.17 -25.09 -9.18
C ALA A 381 -18.08 -24.47 -8.30
N VAL A 382 -17.64 -23.23 -8.62
CA VAL A 382 -16.73 -22.45 -7.77
C VAL A 382 -17.36 -22.17 -6.40
N ALA A 383 -18.64 -21.79 -6.37
CA ALA A 383 -19.35 -21.52 -5.12
C ALA A 383 -19.51 -22.78 -4.26
N ARG A 384 -19.81 -23.94 -4.87
CA ARG A 384 -19.89 -25.23 -4.15
C ARG A 384 -18.52 -25.65 -3.62
N ALA A 385 -17.47 -25.57 -4.43
CA ALA A 385 -16.10 -25.86 -3.99
C ALA A 385 -15.65 -24.93 -2.86
N LEU A 386 -16.01 -23.64 -2.90
CA LEU A 386 -15.72 -22.69 -1.84
C LEU A 386 -16.47 -23.05 -0.54
N VAL A 387 -17.73 -23.47 -0.62
CA VAL A 387 -18.50 -23.90 0.54
C VAL A 387 -17.95 -25.20 1.13
N GLU A 388 -17.58 -26.16 0.29
CA GLU A 388 -16.91 -27.38 0.70
C GLU A 388 -15.58 -27.08 1.38
N GLU A 389 -14.74 -26.21 0.81
CA GLU A 389 -13.47 -25.76 1.40
C GLU A 389 -13.67 -24.99 2.70
N ARG A 390 -14.72 -24.18 2.82
CA ARG A 390 -15.06 -23.52 4.09
C ARG A 390 -15.45 -24.54 5.16
N LEU A 391 -16.18 -25.59 4.78
CA LEU A 391 -16.62 -26.65 5.69
C LEU A 391 -15.44 -27.54 6.10
N THR A 392 -14.55 -27.90 5.18
CA THR A 392 -13.32 -28.62 5.49
C THR A 392 -12.41 -27.78 6.39
N ASN A 393 -12.20 -26.50 6.11
CA ASN A 393 -11.42 -25.60 6.96
C ASN A 393 -12.03 -25.45 8.36
N ALA A 394 -13.35 -25.29 8.48
CA ALA A 394 -14.02 -25.29 9.78
C ALA A 394 -13.76 -26.61 10.54
N SER A 395 -13.83 -27.76 9.86
CA SER A 395 -13.52 -29.05 10.47
C SER A 395 -12.05 -29.19 10.89
N TYR A 396 -11.11 -28.61 10.14
CA TYR A 396 -9.70 -28.59 10.51
C TYR A 396 -9.44 -27.68 11.71
N VAL A 397 -10.07 -26.51 11.77
CA VAL A 397 -9.99 -25.62 12.93
C VAL A 397 -10.55 -26.29 14.18
N GLU A 398 -11.68 -27.00 14.07
CA GLU A 398 -12.25 -27.78 15.18
C GLU A 398 -11.28 -28.87 15.65
N LYS A 399 -10.70 -29.65 14.72
CA LYS A 399 -9.68 -30.67 15.04
C LYS A 399 -8.42 -30.07 15.68
N VAL A 400 -7.96 -28.91 15.21
CA VAL A 400 -6.82 -28.21 15.81
C VAL A 400 -7.17 -27.72 17.22
N GLY A 401 -8.39 -27.20 17.41
CA GLY A 401 -8.91 -26.82 18.72
C GLY A 401 -8.98 -28.00 19.69
N SER A 402 -9.48 -29.16 19.24
CA SER A 402 -9.53 -30.37 20.07
C SER A 402 -8.14 -30.90 20.41
N LEU A 403 -7.22 -30.95 19.43
CA LEU A 403 -5.82 -31.34 19.68
C LEU A 403 -5.11 -30.37 20.63
N GLN A 404 -5.35 -29.06 20.52
CA GLN A 404 -4.79 -28.08 21.44
C GLN A 404 -5.33 -28.27 22.87
N ALA A 405 -6.61 -28.58 23.02
CA ALA A 405 -7.20 -28.94 24.31
C ALA A 405 -6.59 -30.24 24.88
N GLU A 406 -6.38 -31.27 24.05
CA GLU A 406 -5.70 -32.50 24.45
C GLU A 406 -4.23 -32.26 24.86
N ILE A 407 -3.50 -31.41 24.12
CA ILE A 407 -2.11 -31.04 24.44
C ILE A 407 -2.05 -30.29 25.78
N THR A 408 -2.94 -29.33 26.01
CA THR A 408 -2.97 -28.58 27.27
C THR A 408 -3.36 -29.47 28.45
N ALA A 409 -4.32 -30.39 28.26
CA ALA A 409 -4.64 -31.40 29.26
C ALA A 409 -3.43 -32.30 29.56
N ALA A 410 -2.74 -32.79 28.53
CA ALA A 410 -1.51 -33.58 28.68
C ALA A 410 -0.41 -32.78 29.40
N GLN A 411 -0.20 -31.50 29.07
CA GLN A 411 0.76 -30.63 29.74
C GLN A 411 0.44 -30.46 31.23
N ASN A 412 -0.84 -30.27 31.58
CA ASN A 412 -1.28 -30.19 32.97
C ASN A 412 -1.01 -31.50 33.72
N THR A 413 -1.26 -32.66 33.10
CA THR A 413 -0.92 -33.96 33.71
C THR A 413 0.59 -34.16 33.88
N ILE A 414 1.40 -33.71 32.92
CA ILE A 414 2.85 -33.78 33.04
C ILE A 414 3.32 -32.83 34.16
N GLN A 415 2.72 -31.65 34.29
CA GLN A 415 3.06 -30.73 35.36
C GLN A 415 2.71 -31.30 36.74
N SER A 416 1.51 -31.88 36.91
CA SER A 416 1.15 -32.52 38.17
C SER A 416 2.08 -33.69 38.51
N LEU A 417 2.45 -34.52 37.52
CA LEU A 417 3.44 -35.59 37.72
C LEU A 417 4.84 -35.06 38.05
N ARG A 418 5.24 -33.91 37.50
CA ARG A 418 6.51 -33.26 37.86
C ARG A 418 6.48 -32.72 39.28
N ASP A 419 5.36 -32.13 39.70
CA ASP A 419 5.19 -31.62 41.05
C ASP A 419 5.19 -32.77 42.07
N GLU A 420 4.49 -33.87 41.78
CA GLU A 420 4.56 -35.12 42.57
C GLU A 420 5.99 -35.68 42.62
N GLN A 421 6.69 -35.72 41.49
CA GLN A 421 8.09 -36.16 41.46
C GLN A 421 8.99 -35.27 42.32
N ALA A 422 8.77 -33.96 42.31
CA ALA A 422 9.52 -33.01 43.14
C ALA A 422 9.19 -33.21 44.63
N GLN A 423 7.92 -33.41 44.98
CA GLN A 423 7.51 -33.73 46.35
C GLN A 423 8.16 -35.03 46.85
N LEU A 424 8.09 -36.11 46.06
CA LEU A 424 8.72 -37.38 46.43
C LEU A 424 10.24 -37.26 46.55
N LYS A 425 10.90 -36.48 45.69
CA LYS A 425 12.33 -36.20 45.82
C LYS A 425 12.64 -35.45 47.12
N ASN A 426 11.86 -34.43 47.47
CA ASN A 426 12.01 -33.70 48.73
C ASN A 426 11.79 -34.62 49.94
N GLU A 427 10.79 -35.50 49.90
CA GLU A 427 10.55 -36.49 50.96
C GLU A 427 11.72 -37.47 51.11
N VAL A 428 12.29 -37.94 49.99
CA VAL A 428 13.47 -38.81 50.00
C VAL A 428 14.70 -38.08 50.53
N GLU A 429 14.92 -36.82 50.15
CA GLU A 429 16.01 -36.00 50.68
C GLU A 429 15.83 -35.76 52.18
N ASN A 430 14.61 -35.43 52.64
CA ASN A 430 14.29 -35.29 54.05
C ASN A 430 14.50 -36.59 54.82
N ALA A 431 14.10 -37.74 54.27
CA ALA A 431 14.35 -39.04 54.88
C ALA A 431 15.85 -39.35 54.96
N LYS A 432 16.62 -39.02 53.92
CA LYS A 432 18.08 -39.16 53.90
C LYS A 432 18.77 -38.25 54.91
N THR A 433 18.36 -36.98 55.03
CA THR A 433 18.94 -36.05 56.02
C THR A 433 18.62 -36.48 57.44
N VAL A 434 17.39 -36.93 57.73
CA VAL A 434 17.00 -37.48 59.04
C VAL A 434 17.77 -38.77 59.36
N ALA A 435 17.92 -39.68 58.40
CA ALA A 435 18.69 -40.92 58.58
C ALA A 435 20.19 -40.64 58.79
N ASN A 436 20.76 -39.73 58.01
CA ASN A 436 22.16 -39.34 58.13
C ASN A 436 22.44 -38.57 59.42
N ALA A 437 21.57 -37.64 59.85
CA ALA A 437 21.73 -36.92 61.12
C ALA A 437 21.70 -37.90 62.31
N SER A 438 20.73 -38.82 62.35
CA SER A 438 20.62 -39.82 63.42
C SER A 438 21.84 -40.74 63.54
N ASN A 439 22.38 -41.19 62.39
CA ASN A 439 23.52 -42.11 62.37
C ASN A 439 24.86 -41.38 62.54
N ALA A 440 25.04 -40.21 61.92
CA ALA A 440 26.25 -39.42 62.02
C ALA A 440 26.40 -38.81 63.41
N ASP A 441 25.34 -38.32 64.05
CA ASP A 441 25.43 -37.74 65.39
C ASP A 441 25.76 -38.82 66.43
N LYS A 442 25.19 -40.02 66.31
CA LYS A 442 25.57 -41.14 67.19
C LYS A 442 27.01 -41.59 66.97
N ALA A 443 27.48 -41.65 65.73
CA ALA A 443 28.86 -42.01 65.42
C ALA A 443 29.86 -40.92 65.85
N ARG A 444 29.54 -39.65 65.61
CA ARG A 444 30.33 -38.48 66.04
C ARG A 444 30.40 -38.39 67.56
N MET A 445 29.28 -38.52 68.27
CA MET A 445 29.27 -38.50 69.74
C MET A 445 30.10 -39.64 70.35
N ARG A 446 30.14 -40.82 69.71
CA ARG A 446 31.02 -41.93 70.14
C ARG A 446 32.50 -41.60 69.91
N LEU A 447 32.85 -41.10 68.73
CA LEU A 447 34.22 -40.73 68.39
C LEU A 447 34.72 -39.55 69.23
N GLU A 448 33.87 -38.56 69.48
CA GLU A 448 34.22 -37.39 70.29
C GLU A 448 34.40 -37.76 71.76
N ARG A 449 33.58 -38.67 72.30
CA ARG A 449 33.81 -39.24 73.62
C ARG A 449 35.13 -40.02 73.69
N GLN A 450 35.46 -40.81 72.68
CA GLN A 450 36.74 -41.53 72.62
C GLN A 450 37.93 -40.56 72.52
N ARG A 451 37.83 -39.53 71.69
CA ARG A 451 38.87 -38.49 71.55
C ARG A 451 39.05 -37.70 72.85
N ALA A 452 37.96 -37.29 73.50
CA ALA A 452 38.02 -36.57 74.77
C ALA A 452 38.65 -37.42 75.88
N LEU A 453 38.38 -38.73 75.93
CA LEU A 453 39.04 -39.63 76.86
C LEU A 453 40.54 -39.76 76.57
N ALA A 454 40.93 -39.95 75.31
CA ALA A 454 42.33 -40.04 74.91
C ALA A 454 43.11 -38.73 75.18
N VAL A 455 42.49 -37.57 74.92
CA VAL A 455 43.11 -36.27 75.23
C VAL A 455 43.31 -36.10 76.73
N LYS A 456 42.32 -36.43 77.54
CA LYS A 456 42.46 -36.37 79.01
C LYS A 456 43.52 -37.34 79.52
N GLU A 457 43.68 -38.51 78.91
CA GLU A 457 44.74 -39.45 79.27
C GLU A 457 46.12 -38.89 78.91
N VAL A 458 46.28 -38.29 77.71
CA VAL A 458 47.53 -37.62 77.32
C VAL A 458 47.84 -36.43 78.21
N GLU A 459 46.86 -35.60 78.53
CA GLU A 459 47.02 -34.48 79.47
C GLU A 459 47.39 -34.97 80.87
N TYR A 460 46.79 -36.07 81.33
CA TYR A 460 47.13 -36.69 82.59
C TYR A 460 48.56 -37.23 82.62
N LEU A 461 49.00 -37.91 81.55
CA LEU A 461 50.39 -38.39 81.41
C LEU A 461 51.39 -37.23 81.30
N ARG A 462 51.05 -36.16 80.56
CA ARG A 462 51.88 -34.94 80.49
C ARG A 462 51.96 -34.25 81.85
N ALA A 463 50.86 -34.18 82.61
CA ALA A 463 50.86 -33.63 83.95
C ALA A 463 51.72 -34.49 84.90
N GLN A 464 51.65 -35.81 84.80
CA GLN A 464 52.53 -36.72 85.56
C GLN A 464 54.01 -36.50 85.23
N LEU A 465 54.37 -36.41 83.93
CA LEU A 465 55.74 -36.11 83.51
C LEU A 465 56.20 -34.75 84.05
N LYS A 466 55.33 -33.74 83.97
CA LYS A 466 55.64 -32.42 84.52
C LYS A 466 55.80 -32.44 86.03
N THR A 467 55.02 -33.24 86.77
CA THR A 467 55.23 -33.38 88.22
C THR A 467 56.55 -34.07 88.52
N PHE A 468 56.96 -35.07 87.74
CA PHE A 468 58.29 -35.67 87.86
C PHE A 468 59.40 -34.64 87.57
N ASP A 469 59.26 -33.83 86.52
CA ASP A 469 60.23 -32.78 86.23
C ASP A 469 60.34 -31.75 87.37
N THR A 470 59.22 -31.37 88.00
CA THR A 470 59.23 -30.46 89.16
C THR A 470 59.75 -31.11 90.45
N GLU A 471 59.50 -32.40 90.64
CA GLU A 471 60.06 -33.16 91.77
C GLU A 471 61.58 -33.31 91.61
N ASP A 472 62.07 -33.60 90.39
CA ASP A 472 63.49 -33.65 90.08
C ASP A 472 64.16 -32.29 90.26
N GLU A 473 63.53 -31.19 89.83
CA GLU A 473 64.02 -29.82 90.03
C GLU A 473 64.16 -29.45 91.52
N THR A 474 63.24 -29.94 92.37
CA THR A 474 63.22 -29.60 93.80
C THR A 474 64.08 -30.51 94.68
N LEU A 475 64.23 -31.79 94.32
CA LEU A 475 64.93 -32.79 95.12
C LEU A 475 66.37 -33.04 94.65
N GLN A 476 66.69 -32.82 93.37
CA GLN A 476 68.03 -33.08 92.80
C GLN A 476 68.48 -31.99 91.80
N PRO A 477 68.76 -30.76 92.27
CA PRO A 477 69.09 -29.64 91.39
C PRO A 477 70.41 -29.80 90.63
N GLU A 478 71.34 -30.64 91.10
CA GLU A 478 72.64 -30.89 90.44
C GLU A 478 72.51 -31.79 89.18
N GLN A 479 71.40 -32.51 88.99
CA GLN A 479 71.14 -33.36 87.81
C GLN A 479 70.02 -32.82 86.91
N PHE A 480 69.41 -31.70 87.29
CA PHE A 480 68.34 -31.06 86.54
C PHE A 480 68.90 -30.28 85.34
N ASP A 481 68.91 -30.93 84.18
CA ASP A 481 69.47 -30.38 82.96
C ASP A 481 68.43 -29.52 82.23
N GLN A 482 68.36 -28.23 82.59
CA GLN A 482 67.36 -27.29 82.09
C GLN A 482 67.37 -27.16 80.55
N ALA A 483 68.53 -27.36 79.92
CA ALA A 483 68.66 -27.39 78.47
C ALA A 483 67.95 -28.59 77.83
N ARG A 484 67.89 -29.75 78.52
CA ARG A 484 67.17 -30.92 78.03
C ARG A 484 65.66 -30.71 78.10
N VAL A 485 65.14 -30.11 79.18
CA VAL A 485 63.71 -29.77 79.31
C VAL A 485 63.30 -28.77 78.24
N GLN A 486 64.09 -27.71 78.02
CA GLN A 486 63.82 -26.74 76.95
C GLN A 486 63.85 -27.38 75.56
N ARG A 487 64.82 -28.27 75.30
CA ARG A 487 64.88 -28.99 74.02
C ARG A 487 63.72 -29.95 73.82
N VAL A 488 63.22 -30.59 74.89
CA VAL A 488 62.02 -31.43 74.83
C VAL A 488 60.80 -30.55 74.51
N GLN A 489 60.66 -29.40 75.16
CA GLN A 489 59.58 -28.44 74.86
C GLN A 489 59.64 -27.94 73.41
N GLU A 490 60.82 -27.58 72.90
CA GLU A 490 60.97 -27.16 71.49
C GLU A 490 60.62 -28.29 70.50
N LEU A 491 60.93 -29.54 70.84
CA LEU A 491 60.55 -30.70 70.04
C LEU A 491 59.05 -30.98 70.09
N GLU A 492 58.41 -30.81 71.25
CA GLU A 492 56.95 -30.90 71.38
C GLU A 492 56.25 -29.82 70.54
N ASP A 493 56.73 -28.57 70.61
CA ASP A 493 56.21 -27.46 69.81
C ASP A 493 56.39 -27.70 68.30
N LEU A 494 57.51 -28.29 67.88
CA LEU A 494 57.74 -28.63 66.48
C LEU A 494 56.81 -29.76 66.02
N VAL A 495 56.59 -30.78 66.85
CA VAL A 495 55.65 -31.87 66.57
C VAL A 495 54.22 -31.34 66.47
N ASP A 496 53.82 -30.40 67.33
CA ASP A 496 52.47 -29.83 67.29
C ASP A 496 52.28 -28.92 66.06
N LYS A 497 53.33 -28.20 65.62
CA LYS A 497 53.33 -27.50 64.32
C LYS A 497 53.15 -28.46 63.14
N TYR A 498 53.86 -29.59 63.12
CA TYR A 498 53.69 -30.59 62.05
C TYR A 498 52.30 -31.22 62.05
N LYS A 499 51.70 -31.47 63.22
CA LYS A 499 50.31 -31.96 63.29
C LYS A 499 49.32 -30.94 62.72
N MET A 500 49.52 -29.66 63.00
CA MET A 500 48.69 -28.60 62.41
C MET A 500 48.82 -28.56 60.88
N GLU A 501 50.04 -28.70 60.35
CA GLU A 501 50.29 -28.67 58.91
C GLU A 501 49.66 -29.88 58.20
N VAL A 502 49.75 -31.08 58.80
CA VAL A 502 49.06 -32.28 58.29
C VAL A 502 47.54 -32.12 58.32
N GLN A 503 46.97 -31.49 59.36
CA GLN A 503 45.53 -31.21 59.41
C GLN A 503 45.11 -30.21 58.32
N ASN A 504 45.91 -29.18 58.06
CA ASN A 504 45.66 -28.22 56.98
C ASN A 504 45.72 -28.91 55.61
N LEU A 505 46.72 -29.74 55.36
CA LEU A 505 46.82 -30.50 54.09
C LEU A 505 45.65 -31.47 53.89
N HIS A 506 45.13 -32.08 54.97
CA HIS A 506 43.95 -32.94 54.89
C HIS A 506 42.67 -32.14 54.59
N ALA A 507 42.55 -30.93 55.14
CA ALA A 507 41.45 -30.01 54.82
C ALA A 507 41.52 -29.53 53.36
N GLU A 508 42.72 -29.26 52.83
CA GLU A 508 42.92 -28.89 51.43
C GLU A 508 42.57 -30.04 50.47
N LEU A 509 43.02 -31.27 50.72
CA LEU A 509 42.65 -32.45 49.92
C LEU A 509 41.15 -32.73 49.97
N SER A 510 40.51 -32.56 51.13
CA SER A 510 39.06 -32.66 51.29
C SER A 510 38.29 -31.60 50.50
N SER A 511 38.90 -30.46 50.16
CA SER A 511 38.24 -29.38 49.41
C SER A 511 38.37 -29.50 47.89
N ILE A 512 39.27 -30.37 47.40
CA ILE A 512 39.59 -30.52 45.97
C ILE A 512 38.83 -31.69 45.31
N GLU A 513 38.05 -32.47 46.07
CA GLU A 513 37.32 -33.64 45.55
C GLU A 513 35.81 -33.39 45.36
N PRO A 514 35.32 -33.30 44.09
CA PRO A 514 34.03 -33.87 43.76
C PRO A 514 34.03 -34.79 42.52
N SER A 515 33.72 -36.06 42.79
CA SER A 515 32.92 -37.03 42.01
C SER A 515 33.33 -37.43 40.58
N ALA A 516 34.02 -38.56 40.47
CA ALA A 516 34.11 -39.41 39.28
C ALA A 516 33.09 -40.59 39.35
N PRO A 517 32.53 -41.06 38.21
CA PRO A 517 31.52 -42.12 38.19
C PRO A 517 32.11 -43.55 38.27
N SER A 518 31.29 -44.44 38.83
CA SER A 518 31.54 -45.82 39.27
C SER A 518 31.91 -46.86 38.19
N THR A 519 32.78 -47.78 38.59
CA THR A 519 33.32 -49.00 37.96
C THR A 519 32.30 -50.08 37.53
N PRO A 520 32.59 -50.88 36.47
CA PRO A 520 31.87 -52.11 36.12
C PRO A 520 32.52 -53.40 36.69
N GLN A 521 31.70 -54.38 37.11
CA GLN A 521 32.11 -55.75 37.49
C GLN A 521 31.79 -56.79 36.39
N PRO A 522 32.64 -57.81 36.17
CA PRO A 522 32.33 -58.96 35.30
C PRO A 522 32.20 -60.28 36.07
N ALA A 523 31.34 -61.22 35.60
CA ALA A 523 31.55 -62.68 35.77
C ALA A 523 30.51 -63.56 35.00
N THR A 524 30.99 -64.22 33.95
CA THR A 524 30.88 -65.66 33.60
C THR A 524 29.52 -66.40 33.51
N GLY A 525 29.29 -67.10 32.38
CA GLY A 525 28.59 -68.40 32.37
C GLY A 525 27.64 -68.72 31.20
N SER A 526 28.15 -68.91 29.98
CA SER A 526 27.37 -69.42 28.84
C SER A 526 27.39 -70.95 28.77
N LYS A 527 26.22 -71.59 28.69
CA LYS A 527 26.05 -72.94 28.11
C LYS A 527 24.78 -72.99 27.24
N ARG A 528 25.02 -73.35 25.97
CA ARG A 528 24.12 -73.77 24.87
C ARG A 528 23.66 -72.68 23.89
N SER A 529 24.43 -72.62 22.80
CA SER A 529 24.22 -71.99 21.50
C SER A 529 22.99 -72.53 20.77
N ARG A 530 21.81 -72.04 21.15
CA ARG A 530 20.58 -72.08 20.33
C ARG A 530 19.76 -70.80 20.49
N ALA A 531 20.46 -69.68 20.68
CA ALA A 531 19.91 -68.34 20.77
C ALA A 531 20.66 -67.33 19.90
N GLU A 532 21.78 -67.70 19.24
CA GLU A 532 22.50 -66.78 18.35
C GLU A 532 21.74 -66.55 17.04
N ASP A 533 20.99 -67.52 16.52
CA ASP A 533 20.14 -67.31 15.34
C ASP A 533 18.91 -66.43 15.69
N ASP A 534 18.23 -66.66 16.81
CA ASP A 534 17.13 -65.78 17.26
C ASP A 534 17.65 -64.38 17.64
N SER A 535 18.79 -64.27 18.33
CA SER A 535 19.39 -62.99 18.69
C SER A 535 19.92 -62.24 17.47
N SER A 536 20.52 -62.93 16.49
CA SER A 536 20.98 -62.30 15.25
C SER A 536 19.80 -61.94 14.35
N GLN A 537 18.71 -62.71 14.35
CA GLN A 537 17.48 -62.40 13.60
C GLN A 537 16.69 -61.26 14.26
N GLU A 538 16.68 -61.17 15.59
CA GLU A 538 16.18 -60.02 16.34
C GLU A 538 17.04 -58.77 16.12
N GLN A 539 18.37 -58.91 16.12
CA GLN A 539 19.30 -57.82 15.82
C GLN A 539 19.15 -57.35 14.36
N LEU A 540 18.99 -58.27 13.40
CA LEU A 540 18.68 -57.94 12.01
C LEU A 540 17.31 -57.27 11.88
N GLY A 541 16.31 -57.71 12.64
CA GLY A 541 15.00 -57.05 12.73
C GLY A 541 15.10 -55.63 13.30
N GLN A 542 15.89 -55.44 14.36
CA GLN A 542 16.16 -54.12 14.95
C GLN A 542 16.96 -53.23 13.99
N LEU A 543 17.97 -53.76 13.30
CA LEU A 543 18.73 -53.04 12.28
C LEU A 543 17.87 -52.68 11.07
N THR A 544 16.94 -53.54 10.67
CA THR A 544 16.00 -53.26 9.57
C THR A 544 15.00 -52.16 9.98
N ARG A 545 14.49 -52.19 11.23
CA ARG A 545 13.66 -51.12 11.78
C ARG A 545 14.43 -49.81 11.89
N LYS A 546 15.68 -49.84 12.36
CA LYS A 546 16.56 -48.67 12.40
C LYS A 546 16.88 -48.14 11.01
N LYS A 547 17.14 -49.00 10.03
CA LYS A 547 17.36 -48.64 8.63
C LYS A 547 16.13 -47.94 8.06
N ARG A 548 14.94 -48.52 8.25
CA ARG A 548 13.67 -47.91 7.82
C ARG A 548 13.42 -46.57 8.53
N MET A 549 13.69 -46.47 9.83
CA MET A 549 13.58 -45.22 10.58
C MET A 549 14.57 -44.15 10.07
N LEU A 550 15.80 -44.54 9.76
CA LEU A 550 16.80 -43.65 9.19
C LEU A 550 16.43 -43.23 7.75
N GLU A 551 15.86 -44.12 6.94
CA GLU A 551 15.31 -43.79 5.62
C GLU A 551 14.12 -42.83 5.73
N GLU A 552 13.23 -43.03 6.71
CA GLU A 552 12.12 -42.11 6.99
C GLU A 552 12.62 -40.74 7.51
N GLN A 553 13.66 -40.72 8.34
CA GLN A 553 14.31 -39.47 8.77
C GLN A 553 15.05 -38.78 7.62
N LEU A 554 15.71 -39.54 6.74
CA LEU A 554 16.38 -39.03 5.56
C LEU A 554 15.37 -38.35 4.63
N THR A 555 14.27 -39.04 4.30
CA THR A 555 13.19 -38.50 3.46
C THR A 555 12.52 -37.27 4.10
N LYS A 556 12.26 -37.28 5.43
CA LYS A 556 11.78 -36.09 6.14
C LYS A 556 12.77 -34.92 6.07
N SER A 557 14.06 -35.19 6.22
CA SER A 557 15.10 -34.16 6.12
C SER A 557 15.23 -33.61 4.69
N GLN A 558 15.14 -34.46 3.66
CA GLN A 558 15.16 -34.07 2.26
C GLN A 558 13.94 -33.22 1.90
N ASN A 559 12.74 -33.60 2.38
CA ASN A 559 11.52 -32.80 2.19
C ASN A 559 11.63 -31.43 2.88
N LYS A 560 12.22 -31.39 4.09
CA LYS A 560 12.46 -30.12 4.79
C LYS A 560 13.46 -29.24 4.04
N ILE A 561 14.52 -29.81 3.48
CA ILE A 561 15.49 -29.07 2.66
C ILE A 561 14.80 -28.50 1.41
N ALA A 562 14.03 -29.32 0.69
CA ALA A 562 13.31 -28.87 -0.50
C ALA A 562 12.30 -27.74 -0.21
N LEU A 563 11.60 -27.83 0.94
CA LEU A 563 10.69 -26.77 1.38
C LEU A 563 11.45 -25.49 1.74
N LEU A 564 12.56 -25.59 2.49
CA LEU A 564 13.39 -24.44 2.83
C LEU A 564 14.04 -23.81 1.58
N GLU A 565 14.45 -24.59 0.59
CA GLU A 565 14.96 -24.08 -0.69
C GLU A 565 13.88 -23.32 -1.47
N LYS A 566 12.64 -23.83 -1.47
CA LYS A 566 11.49 -23.14 -2.05
C LYS A 566 11.22 -21.83 -1.30
N ASP A 567 11.18 -21.83 0.03
CA ASP A 567 10.99 -20.62 0.85
C ASP A 567 12.11 -19.60 0.67
N LEU A 568 13.35 -20.06 0.49
CA LEU A 568 14.49 -19.20 0.19
C LEU A 568 14.34 -18.57 -1.21
N SER A 569 13.85 -19.33 -2.18
CA SER A 569 13.60 -18.82 -3.53
C SER A 569 12.48 -17.76 -3.55
N THR A 570 11.35 -18.03 -2.89
CA THR A 570 10.21 -17.11 -2.80
C THR A 570 10.58 -15.85 -2.02
N SER A 571 11.28 -15.98 -0.88
CA SER A 571 11.75 -14.82 -0.12
C SER A 571 12.76 -13.97 -0.90
N LYS A 572 13.65 -14.59 -1.69
CA LYS A 572 14.54 -13.85 -2.62
C LYS A 572 13.76 -13.09 -3.68
N GLU A 573 12.72 -13.68 -4.24
CA GLU A 573 11.85 -13.01 -5.23
C GLU A 573 11.06 -11.86 -4.60
N GLN A 574 10.48 -12.06 -3.43
CA GLN A 574 9.81 -11.01 -2.65
C GLN A 574 10.76 -9.86 -2.31
N LEU A 575 12.01 -10.15 -1.92
CA LEU A 575 13.02 -9.14 -1.61
C LEU A 575 13.44 -8.37 -2.88
N LYS A 576 13.55 -9.05 -4.04
CA LYS A 576 13.77 -8.38 -5.33
C LYS A 576 12.59 -7.48 -5.71
N ALA A 577 11.35 -7.94 -5.54
CA ALA A 577 10.15 -7.16 -5.81
C ALA A 577 10.05 -5.93 -4.88
N ALA A 578 10.30 -6.11 -3.58
CA ALA A 578 10.35 -5.01 -2.62
C ALA A 578 11.45 -3.99 -2.97
N LYS A 579 12.64 -4.45 -3.37
CA LYS A 579 13.72 -3.57 -3.86
C LYS A 579 13.32 -2.79 -5.10
N GLN A 580 12.64 -3.41 -6.06
CA GLN A 580 12.12 -2.71 -7.25
C GLN A 580 11.04 -1.67 -6.86
N GLN A 581 10.19 -1.96 -5.88
CA GLN A 581 9.20 -1.02 -5.36
C GLN A 581 9.85 0.19 -4.67
N THR A 582 10.97 -0.02 -3.95
CA THR A 582 11.77 1.07 -3.38
C THR A 582 12.58 1.87 -4.41
N GLN A 583 12.72 1.36 -5.64
CA GLN A 583 13.31 2.08 -6.79
C GLN A 583 12.28 2.95 -7.53
N THR A 584 11.11 3.19 -6.96
CA THR A 584 10.22 4.25 -7.46
C THR A 584 10.97 5.59 -7.34
N ARG A 585 11.19 6.23 -8.49
CA ARG A 585 11.99 7.45 -8.63
C ARG A 585 11.24 8.61 -7.98
N VAL A 586 11.48 8.85 -6.70
CA VAL A 586 10.92 10.00 -5.98
C VAL A 586 11.54 11.28 -6.59
N LEU A 587 10.70 12.10 -7.21
CA LEU A 587 11.04 13.46 -7.63
C LEU A 587 11.33 14.29 -6.38
N SER A 588 12.61 14.32 -5.99
CA SER A 588 13.10 15.19 -4.93
C SER A 588 13.79 16.39 -5.54
N LEU A 589 13.68 17.53 -4.86
CA LEU A 589 14.47 18.71 -5.20
C LEU A 589 15.95 18.34 -5.15
N LYS A 590 16.71 18.73 -6.19
CA LYS A 590 18.15 18.44 -6.31
C LYS A 590 18.97 18.89 -5.09
N SER A 591 18.48 19.90 -4.38
CA SER A 591 18.94 20.35 -3.06
C SER A 591 17.73 20.46 -2.14
N ASN A 592 17.60 19.52 -1.20
CA ASN A 592 16.57 19.55 -0.16
C ASN A 592 17.26 19.89 1.16
N PRO A 593 16.82 20.91 1.91
CA PRO A 593 17.42 21.26 3.22
C PRO A 593 17.52 20.07 4.17
N THR A 594 16.57 19.12 4.13
CA THR A 594 16.63 17.90 4.95
C THR A 594 17.73 16.95 4.48
N SER A 595 17.89 16.78 3.16
CA SER A 595 18.96 15.95 2.58
C SER A 595 20.32 16.56 2.81
N ASP A 596 20.45 17.88 2.72
CA ASP A 596 21.69 18.60 2.97
C ASP A 596 22.08 18.49 4.44
N PHE A 597 21.11 18.60 5.36
CA PHE A 597 21.32 18.38 6.79
C PHE A 597 21.73 16.94 7.11
N GLU A 598 21.08 15.95 6.48
CA GLU A 598 21.48 14.54 6.60
C GLU A 598 22.87 14.28 6.02
N ALA A 599 23.23 14.89 4.90
CA ALA A 599 24.54 14.76 4.29
C ALA A 599 25.63 15.36 5.19
N ILE A 600 25.38 16.53 5.80
CA ILE A 600 26.27 17.14 6.79
C ILE A 600 26.41 16.22 8.00
N LYS A 601 25.31 15.67 8.54
CA LYS A 601 25.33 14.72 9.67
C LYS A 601 26.11 13.43 9.34
N ARG A 602 25.91 12.86 8.16
CA ARG A 602 26.64 11.65 7.74
C ARG A 602 28.12 11.96 7.59
N SER A 603 28.45 13.08 6.95
CA SER A 603 29.84 13.52 6.79
C SER A 603 30.52 13.80 8.14
N THR A 604 29.82 14.37 9.12
CA THR A 604 30.41 14.61 10.45
C THR A 604 30.60 13.30 11.21
N LEU A 605 29.63 12.38 11.16
CA LEU A 605 29.76 11.05 11.76
C LEU A 605 30.90 10.24 11.13
N GLU A 606 31.07 10.30 9.81
CA GLU A 606 32.19 9.65 9.12
C GLU A 606 33.53 10.26 9.51
N ALA A 607 33.62 11.59 9.64
CA ALA A 607 34.82 12.27 10.09
C ALA A 607 35.19 11.86 11.53
N LEU A 608 34.21 11.83 12.44
CA LEU A 608 34.40 11.42 13.84
C LEU A 608 34.76 9.93 13.95
N LYS A 609 34.20 9.06 13.10
CA LYS A 609 34.59 7.64 13.06
C LYS A 609 36.03 7.47 12.62
N LYS A 610 36.44 8.18 11.56
CA LYS A 610 37.83 8.18 11.09
C LYS A 610 38.78 8.75 12.14
N GLU A 611 38.38 9.81 12.82
CA GLU A 611 39.16 10.37 13.94
C GLU A 611 39.29 9.36 15.09
N ASN A 612 38.21 8.67 15.47
CA ASN A 612 38.26 7.62 16.48
C ASN A 612 39.14 6.43 16.04
N GLU A 613 39.07 6.03 14.78
CA GLU A 613 39.93 4.98 14.20
C GLU A 613 41.41 5.38 14.24
N ASP A 614 41.73 6.62 13.85
CA ASP A 614 43.10 7.16 13.88
C ASP A 614 43.60 7.39 15.32
N LEU A 615 42.74 7.84 16.23
CA LEU A 615 43.05 7.97 17.66
C LEU A 615 43.29 6.60 18.30
N LEU A 616 42.50 5.59 17.94
CA LEU A 616 42.74 4.22 18.38
C LEU A 616 44.03 3.66 17.79
N ALA A 617 44.33 3.92 16.52
CA ALA A 617 45.58 3.52 15.89
C ALA A 617 46.80 4.19 16.53
N THR A 618 46.69 5.47 16.90
CA THR A 618 47.75 6.20 17.63
C THR A 618 47.90 5.75 19.08
N LEU A 619 46.81 5.37 19.77
CA LEU A 619 46.86 4.78 21.11
C LEU A 619 47.47 3.37 21.09
N GLN A 620 47.10 2.55 20.11
CA GLN A 620 47.64 1.19 19.94
C GLN A 620 49.13 1.21 19.57
N SER A 621 49.57 2.18 18.76
CA SER A 621 51.00 2.37 18.41
C SER A 621 51.82 3.05 19.51
N LYS A 622 51.20 3.78 20.45
CA LYS A 622 51.86 4.39 21.62
C LYS A 622 52.36 3.40 22.68
N ASN A 623 52.17 2.10 22.49
CA ASN A 623 52.77 1.06 23.34
C ASN A 623 54.29 0.86 23.13
N ALA A 624 54.95 1.67 22.30
CA ALA A 624 56.41 1.69 22.20
C ALA A 624 56.97 3.11 22.00
N ASN A 625 57.44 3.73 23.10
CA ASN A 625 58.49 4.77 23.15
C ASN A 625 58.46 5.90 22.09
N SER A 626 57.66 6.94 22.25
CA SER A 626 57.98 8.25 21.63
C SER A 626 57.68 9.43 22.56
N SER A 627 58.69 10.27 22.81
CA SER A 627 58.61 11.46 23.68
C SER A 627 58.18 12.73 22.94
N VAL A 628 57.56 12.59 21.76
CA VAL A 628 57.11 13.72 20.92
C VAL A 628 55.58 13.71 20.87
N PRO A 629 54.89 14.78 21.31
CA PRO A 629 53.45 14.87 21.21
C PRO A 629 53.04 15.02 19.74
N MET A 630 52.55 13.94 19.14
CA MET A 630 52.03 13.92 17.77
C MET A 630 50.50 14.03 17.79
N ILE A 631 49.95 14.96 17.03
CA ILE A 631 48.51 15.13 16.80
C ILE A 631 48.17 14.36 15.51
N PRO A 632 47.14 13.49 15.50
CA PRO A 632 46.70 12.81 14.28
C PRO A 632 46.27 13.80 13.19
N THR A 633 46.55 13.46 11.93
CA THR A 633 46.19 14.30 10.78
C THR A 633 44.67 14.48 10.63
N SER A 634 43.87 13.52 11.10
CA SER A 634 42.40 13.62 11.15
C SER A 634 41.91 14.68 12.13
N VAL A 635 42.56 14.82 13.28
CA VAL A 635 42.26 15.87 14.28
C VAL A 635 42.59 17.25 13.72
N LEU A 636 43.72 17.40 13.01
CA LEU A 636 44.05 18.66 12.32
C LEU A 636 43.02 19.00 11.23
N ALA A 637 42.62 18.01 10.43
CA ALA A 637 41.60 18.20 9.42
C ALA A 637 40.21 18.49 10.01
N ALA A 638 39.89 17.99 11.21
CA ALA A 638 38.68 18.34 11.94
C ALA A 638 38.71 19.81 12.40
N MET A 639 39.82 20.23 13.01
CA MET A 639 40.03 21.62 13.44
C MET A 639 39.98 22.61 12.27
N GLU A 640 40.59 22.27 11.13
CA GLU A 640 40.50 23.10 9.92
C GLU A 640 39.06 23.22 9.41
N ARG A 641 38.28 22.13 9.44
CA ARG A 641 36.85 22.16 9.08
C ARG A 641 36.05 23.05 10.03
N GLU A 642 36.27 22.96 11.34
CA GLU A 642 35.61 23.82 12.33
C GLU A 642 35.96 25.30 12.11
N ILE A 643 37.22 25.63 11.81
CA ILE A 643 37.63 27.00 11.48
C ILE A 643 36.92 27.49 10.21
N THR A 644 36.80 26.65 9.17
CA THR A 644 36.07 27.03 7.95
C THR A 644 34.57 27.20 8.18
N ALA A 645 33.96 26.35 9.00
CA ALA A 645 32.56 26.44 9.39
C ALA A 645 32.29 27.74 10.17
N ALA A 646 33.10 28.03 11.18
CA ALA A 646 33.03 29.26 11.97
C ALA A 646 33.17 30.51 11.07
N LYS A 647 34.14 30.52 10.14
CA LYS A 647 34.31 31.61 9.16
C LYS A 647 33.09 31.78 8.24
N SER A 648 32.43 30.69 7.86
CA SER A 648 31.22 30.74 7.02
C SER A 648 30.01 31.28 7.80
N GLU A 649 29.89 30.91 9.08
CA GLU A 649 28.84 31.40 9.97
C GLU A 649 29.00 32.90 10.24
N THR A 650 30.22 33.36 10.55
CA THR A 650 30.50 34.80 10.72
C THR A 650 30.17 35.59 9.45
N ALA A 651 30.54 35.08 8.27
CA ALA A 651 30.18 35.72 7.00
C ALA A 651 28.65 35.76 6.77
N SER A 652 27.92 34.73 7.18
CA SER A 652 26.45 34.70 7.09
C SER A 652 25.79 35.69 8.06
N ALA A 653 26.32 35.80 9.28
CA ALA A 653 25.87 36.73 10.31
C ALA A 653 26.16 38.19 9.91
N GLU A 654 27.32 38.46 9.32
CA GLU A 654 27.66 39.77 8.75
C GLU A 654 26.71 40.15 7.61
N LYS A 655 26.40 39.23 6.69
CA LYS A 655 25.40 39.46 5.63
C LYS A 655 24.01 39.77 6.21
N ARG A 656 23.57 39.02 7.23
CA ARG A 656 22.30 39.27 7.92
C ARG A 656 22.29 40.63 8.61
N THR A 657 23.37 40.99 9.28
CA THR A 657 23.55 42.28 9.95
C THR A 657 23.52 43.43 8.94
N ARG A 658 24.17 43.27 7.78
CA ARG A 658 24.13 44.25 6.70
C ARG A 658 22.72 44.44 6.14
N ARG A 659 22.00 43.34 5.86
CA ARG A 659 20.60 43.39 5.41
C ARG A 659 19.69 44.06 6.44
N LEU A 660 19.86 43.76 7.73
CA LEU A 660 19.15 44.43 8.79
C LEU A 660 19.45 45.94 8.79
N LYS A 661 20.71 46.35 8.69
CA LYS A 661 21.06 47.78 8.57
C LYS A 661 20.42 48.44 7.35
N GLU A 662 20.38 47.77 6.20
CA GLU A 662 19.74 48.26 4.97
C GLU A 662 18.21 48.40 5.16
N VAL A 663 17.54 47.41 5.75
CA VAL A 663 16.10 47.44 6.04
C VAL A 663 15.76 48.54 7.04
N TRP A 664 16.53 48.67 8.11
CA TRP A 664 16.35 49.74 9.10
C TRP A 664 16.62 51.11 8.48
N GLY A 665 17.62 51.22 7.60
CA GLY A 665 17.89 52.42 6.81
C GLY A 665 16.69 52.81 5.94
N SER A 666 16.19 51.89 5.09
CA SER A 666 15.01 52.09 4.24
C SER A 666 13.80 52.49 5.08
N LYS A 667 13.52 51.76 6.17
CA LYS A 667 12.38 52.03 7.03
C LYS A 667 12.50 53.37 7.75
N SER A 668 13.70 53.76 8.17
CA SER A 668 13.95 55.09 8.76
C SER A 668 13.72 56.20 7.73
N GLN A 669 14.13 56.00 6.47
CA GLN A 669 13.87 56.93 5.38
C GLN A 669 12.37 57.05 5.09
N GLU A 670 11.65 55.92 5.00
CA GLU A 670 10.18 55.90 4.88
C GLU A 670 9.49 56.67 6.02
N TYR A 671 9.94 56.49 7.28
CA TYR A 671 9.42 57.27 8.40
C TYR A 671 9.74 58.76 8.26
N THR A 672 10.94 59.11 7.80
CA THR A 672 11.34 60.50 7.63
C THR A 672 10.54 61.15 6.50
N GLU A 673 10.34 60.46 5.38
CA GLU A 673 9.48 60.88 4.27
C GLU A 673 8.02 61.00 4.68
N ALA A 674 7.50 60.07 5.48
CA ALA A 674 6.15 60.15 6.02
C ALA A 674 6.00 61.37 6.94
N ILE A 675 7.00 61.64 7.80
CA ILE A 675 7.02 62.84 8.65
C ILE A 675 7.06 64.10 7.79
N PHE A 676 7.96 64.20 6.81
CA PHE A 676 8.02 65.34 5.90
C PHE A 676 6.71 65.52 5.12
N SER A 677 6.11 64.44 4.63
CA SER A 677 4.81 64.48 3.96
C SER A 677 3.67 64.95 4.87
N THR A 678 3.76 64.72 6.18
CA THR A 678 2.76 65.21 7.15
C THR A 678 3.03 66.63 7.65
N LEU A 679 4.31 67.07 7.69
CA LEU A 679 4.68 68.41 8.14
C LEU A 679 4.68 69.46 7.03
N GLY A 680 4.67 69.06 5.75
CA GLY A 680 4.65 69.96 4.59
C GLY A 680 6.04 70.22 4.02
#